data_AF-A0A8D8BJN5-F1
#
_entry.id   AF-A0A8D8BJN5-F1
#
_cell.length_a   1.000
_cell.length_b   1.000
_cell.length_c   1.000
_cell.angle_alpha   90.00
_cell.angle_beta   90.00
_cell.angle_gamma   90.00
#
_symmetry.space_group_name_H-M   'P 1'
#
loop_
_entity.id
_entity.type
_entity.pdbx_description
1 polymer ?
#
loop_
_entity_poly.entity_id
_entity_poly.type
_entity_poly.pdbx_seq_one_letter_code
_entity_poly.pdbx_strand_id
1 'polypeptide(L)'
;TVPVLYGIQQQQQQQQFAPGQPGHAPHEQSQRPQGLYLLHVRLPPGYTPNTTVGKPKQVHSAFYSQGSLLMVSTPQPDQDLLWSLSSEPFPSRQNLVESSTVMTMDGQVWAIAEVKPKDKITVETPLRAAQVPRKVALLTNQGVHIVSLLKSVDILQQLLLACHGPHNEAVKAYFQVQSEPQACATSLLLACIETLKGTELGDWAAQAFILYGGEPFFEAYMGGHSAAARPLSFNSPSGGFVESQPGGPRMYMSTPFTASRPGPSIQQNLMQQSQFPQSPGPSGSLNHSFNNNTQFPGGMQQTSSMAVDGSNFHYSAKHAGLYLHMSRLLRSIWRRRCVNEKLHSSIGQQDCAQVLEDLYAIKRFLESITLSNLVGLVGKNMTNASGLMGPGGYLQQQQQMQQHQGMQSPYGGGQQKMSADEAMAEEKKSLDALIRLIKHSCEVLALWKILCEHQCHLLVSKLSKEQQDVLKSCTFRDLILSRSDICGLLIVTLINSYLHDNASVGSISTKLRDVCPNLYRHEDAVSHKATEILMLSKSCTDPDEKDERLRTALQLCKSAAPNLPLTSICQQFTQAGFYSGVIELCSICAAKGDPSEAALHFYRNNEPVEDQEGFVAFQSRMNCYREIKLMLEHVFTNVCNSKVSSIYPSLESADRDKLANNQLISIISLALQCQDQLLHIAVYEWLLSHNLLGELLEISEPSLGDFLGRAFNRTPENLVLADLLWKYHERNGQHAPASKMLDKLANIRNDAMTLQQRIEYLARAVMCMRSDTVGYSAHNGVLLKDLEDKLEVAQIQKQVLDAMSIIPDKNATRQAINQLNGTLFNLTQLYSDFAERYELWECKLTILNCSHHNDPLLIESVWTHILDKELERPDSNTERCRRLLSKVKSLALEYESSGHCFPLAFIVRELELRCFRLKMFESPVPETLIEMNLDVDALLNIYSRLISMNERVWVTEEDELYLVRSTSKLLSIVASQPSLVPLKDRRKVVAKSQDLISACLSILYTKPDGQQHVDQLRETQSKLNRIHC
;
A
#
# COMPACT_ATOMS: atom_id res chain seq x y z
N THR A 1 54.83 -56.11 1.37
CA THR A 1 53.38 -55.85 1.33
C THR A 1 53.20 -54.41 0.89
N VAL A 2 52.60 -54.20 -0.28
CA VAL A 2 52.30 -52.87 -0.83
C VAL A 2 50.81 -52.63 -0.64
N PRO A 3 50.35 -51.49 -0.10
CA PRO A 3 48.93 -51.16 -0.07
C PRO A 3 48.40 -51.05 -1.50
N VAL A 4 47.49 -51.96 -1.84
CA VAL A 4 46.86 -52.08 -3.16
C VAL A 4 45.38 -51.71 -3.02
N LEU A 5 44.92 -50.70 -3.77
CA LEU A 5 43.51 -50.35 -3.84
C LEU A 5 42.84 -51.08 -5.00
N TYR A 6 41.91 -51.97 -4.66
CA TYR A 6 41.01 -52.60 -5.61
C TYR A 6 39.75 -51.75 -5.79
N GLY A 7 39.36 -51.51 -7.04
CA GLY A 7 38.06 -50.95 -7.37
C GLY A 7 37.05 -52.04 -7.68
N ILE A 8 35.81 -51.88 -7.20
CA ILE A 8 34.65 -52.60 -7.72
C ILE A 8 33.91 -51.61 -8.62
N GLN A 9 33.94 -51.84 -9.93
CA GLN A 9 33.14 -51.06 -10.87
C GLN A 9 31.73 -51.66 -10.91
N GLN A 10 30.78 -51.08 -10.15
CA GLN A 10 29.36 -51.24 -10.47
C GLN A 10 29.04 -50.26 -11.60
N GLN A 11 28.87 -50.79 -12.80
CA GLN A 11 28.40 -49.99 -13.92
C GLN A 11 26.91 -49.70 -13.68
N GLN A 12 26.59 -48.56 -13.06
CA GLN A 12 25.29 -47.92 -13.30
C GLN A 12 25.32 -47.45 -14.76
N GLN A 13 24.67 -48.19 -15.66
CA GLN A 13 24.20 -47.58 -16.89
C GLN A 13 23.21 -46.48 -16.47
N GLN A 14 23.66 -45.23 -16.47
CA GLN A 14 22.76 -44.09 -16.55
C GLN A 14 22.08 -44.16 -17.92
N GLN A 15 20.93 -44.84 -17.99
CA GLN A 15 19.94 -44.50 -19.00
C GLN A 15 19.33 -43.17 -18.57
N GLN A 16 19.69 -42.10 -19.28
CA GLN A 16 18.96 -40.84 -19.25
C GLN A 16 17.54 -41.12 -19.73
N PHE A 17 16.56 -41.15 -18.82
CA PHE A 17 15.16 -41.06 -19.19
C PHE A 17 14.81 -39.59 -19.41
N ALA A 18 14.45 -39.26 -20.66
CA ALA A 18 13.74 -38.03 -20.98
C ALA A 18 12.33 -38.06 -20.33
N PRO A 19 11.77 -36.92 -19.89
CA PRO A 19 10.51 -36.90 -19.19
C PRO A 19 9.35 -37.07 -20.17
N GLY A 20 8.61 -38.18 -20.06
CA GLY A 20 7.30 -38.33 -20.70
C GLY A 20 6.99 -39.75 -21.18
N GLN A 21 6.57 -40.64 -20.26
CA GLN A 21 5.52 -41.66 -20.46
C GLN A 21 5.28 -42.47 -19.17
N PRO A 22 4.06 -42.99 -18.93
CA PRO A 22 3.70 -43.59 -17.65
C PRO A 22 3.95 -45.10 -17.59
N GLY A 23 4.48 -45.55 -16.45
CA GLY A 23 4.24 -46.87 -15.88
C GLY A 23 5.03 -48.04 -16.46
N HIS A 24 6.14 -48.42 -15.80
CA HIS A 24 6.48 -49.83 -15.55
C HIS A 24 7.42 -49.94 -14.34
N ALA A 25 7.12 -50.89 -13.45
CA ALA A 25 7.84 -51.14 -12.19
C ALA A 25 9.32 -51.55 -12.41
N PRO A 26 10.25 -51.20 -11.49
CA PRO A 26 11.63 -51.60 -11.64
C PRO A 26 11.83 -53.08 -11.28
N HIS A 27 12.20 -53.89 -12.27
CA HIS A 27 12.76 -55.22 -12.05
C HIS A 27 14.17 -55.08 -11.46
N GLU A 28 14.39 -55.61 -10.24
CA GLU A 28 15.72 -55.82 -9.68
C GLU A 28 16.49 -56.86 -10.51
N GLN A 29 17.33 -56.42 -11.43
CA GLN A 29 18.39 -57.25 -11.98
C GLN A 29 19.56 -57.25 -10.99
N SER A 30 19.71 -58.34 -10.24
CA SER A 30 20.88 -58.62 -9.41
C SER A 30 22.14 -58.70 -10.30
N GLN A 31 22.93 -57.62 -10.35
CA GLN A 31 24.20 -57.58 -11.07
C GLN A 31 25.21 -58.50 -10.38
N ARG A 32 25.66 -59.54 -11.11
CA ARG A 32 26.73 -60.44 -10.66
C ARG A 32 28.06 -59.66 -10.59
N PRO A 33 28.85 -59.75 -9.51
CA PRO A 33 30.11 -59.01 -9.40
C PRO A 33 31.09 -59.41 -10.53
N GLN A 34 31.58 -58.42 -11.28
CA GLN A 34 32.39 -58.60 -12.51
C GLN A 34 33.90 -58.80 -12.27
N GLY A 35 34.33 -59.05 -11.03
CA GLY A 35 35.73 -59.24 -10.65
C GLY A 35 36.38 -58.01 -9.97
N LEU A 36 37.57 -58.20 -9.42
CA LEU A 36 38.37 -57.15 -8.77
C LEU A 36 39.38 -56.57 -9.76
N TYR A 37 39.37 -55.25 -9.95
CA TYR A 37 40.33 -54.57 -10.82
C TYR A 37 41.30 -53.73 -10.00
N LEU A 38 42.59 -53.84 -10.33
CA LEU A 38 43.64 -53.03 -9.73
C LEU A 38 43.59 -51.61 -10.30
N LEU A 39 43.16 -50.63 -9.49
CA LEU A 39 43.08 -49.23 -9.90
C LEU A 39 44.35 -48.45 -9.59
N HIS A 40 44.90 -48.63 -8.39
CA HIS A 40 45.99 -47.80 -7.89
C HIS A 40 46.87 -48.56 -6.89
N VAL A 41 48.18 -48.39 -7.03
CA VAL A 41 49.18 -48.95 -6.12
C VAL A 41 49.89 -47.81 -5.40
N ARG A 42 49.84 -47.82 -4.06
CA ARG A 42 50.55 -46.86 -3.20
C ARG A 42 51.73 -47.56 -2.55
N LEU A 43 52.94 -47.06 -2.73
CA LEU A 43 54.08 -47.54 -1.96
C LEU A 43 54.10 -46.87 -0.57
N PRO A 44 54.34 -47.62 0.52
CA PRO A 44 54.47 -47.01 1.84
C PRO A 44 55.76 -46.17 1.92
N PRO A 45 55.87 -45.23 2.87
CA PRO A 45 57.12 -44.54 3.15
C PRO A 45 58.26 -45.53 3.44
N GLY A 46 59.49 -45.18 3.08
CA GLY A 46 60.64 -46.11 3.10
C GLY A 46 61.17 -46.52 1.71
N TYR A 47 60.40 -46.30 0.64
CA TYR A 47 60.75 -46.72 -0.73
C TYR A 47 61.32 -45.60 -1.62
N THR A 48 61.41 -44.37 -1.11
CA THR A 48 62.02 -43.23 -1.80
C THR A 48 63.46 -42.99 -1.30
N PRO A 49 64.38 -42.50 -2.14
CA PRO A 49 65.81 -42.37 -1.80
C PRO A 49 66.13 -41.38 -0.67
N ASN A 50 65.19 -40.50 -0.30
CA ASN A 50 65.38 -39.44 0.72
C ASN A 50 64.60 -39.69 2.02
N THR A 51 64.13 -40.91 2.27
CA THR A 51 63.27 -41.21 3.43
C THR A 51 64.07 -41.51 4.70
N THR A 52 63.68 -40.90 5.83
CA THR A 52 64.26 -41.14 7.16
C THR A 52 63.60 -42.30 7.91
N VAL A 53 62.54 -42.89 7.33
CA VAL A 53 61.74 -43.96 7.96
C VAL A 53 62.10 -45.30 7.33
N GLY A 54 62.23 -46.35 8.15
CA GLY A 54 62.50 -47.71 7.67
C GLY A 54 61.40 -48.25 6.75
N LYS A 55 61.69 -49.33 6.03
CA LYS A 55 60.69 -50.03 5.20
C LYS A 55 59.85 -50.97 6.08
N PRO A 56 58.51 -51.00 5.95
CA PRO A 56 57.69 -52.02 6.62
C PRO A 56 58.03 -53.41 6.08
N LYS A 57 58.42 -54.34 6.98
CA LYS A 57 58.76 -55.73 6.68
C LYS A 57 57.88 -56.66 7.51
N GLN A 58 57.47 -57.81 6.98
CA GLN A 58 56.66 -58.80 7.72
C GLN A 58 55.36 -58.20 8.33
N VAL A 59 54.56 -57.52 7.51
CA VAL A 59 53.23 -57.04 7.93
C VAL A 59 52.28 -58.23 8.03
N HIS A 60 51.74 -58.50 9.22
CA HIS A 60 50.83 -59.64 9.48
C HIS A 60 49.36 -59.22 9.66
N SER A 61 49.11 -57.97 10.03
CA SER A 61 47.75 -57.42 10.22
C SER A 61 47.63 -56.02 9.64
N ALA A 62 46.46 -55.70 9.09
CA ALA A 62 46.15 -54.38 8.56
C ALA A 62 44.67 -54.01 8.75
N PHE A 63 44.40 -52.75 9.05
CA PHE A 63 43.06 -52.19 9.22
C PHE A 63 42.93 -50.91 8.42
N TYR A 64 41.94 -50.83 7.53
CA TYR A 64 41.65 -49.63 6.74
C TYR A 64 40.23 -49.15 7.00
N SER A 65 40.07 -47.87 7.30
CA SER A 65 38.74 -47.26 7.40
C SER A 65 38.81 -45.73 7.23
N GLN A 66 37.89 -45.18 6.44
CA GLN A 66 37.76 -43.74 6.10
C GLN A 66 39.08 -43.01 5.75
N GLY A 67 39.97 -43.63 4.98
CA GLY A 67 41.22 -42.99 4.55
C GLY A 67 42.41 -43.16 5.51
N SER A 68 42.23 -43.88 6.62
CA SER A 68 43.30 -44.27 7.53
C SER A 68 43.64 -45.75 7.38
N LEU A 69 44.91 -46.07 7.16
CA LEU A 69 45.47 -47.42 7.11
C LEU A 69 46.42 -47.63 8.30
N LEU A 70 46.11 -48.62 9.12
CA LEU A 70 46.97 -49.14 10.16
C LEU A 70 47.57 -50.47 9.71
N MET A 71 48.87 -50.66 9.86
CA MET A 71 49.56 -51.92 9.55
C MET A 71 50.44 -52.33 10.71
N VAL A 72 50.42 -53.61 11.07
CA VAL A 72 51.29 -54.14 12.12
C VAL A 72 52.37 -55.00 11.48
N SER A 73 53.63 -54.70 11.80
CA SER A 73 54.79 -55.45 11.35
C SER A 73 55.57 -56.02 12.52
N THR A 74 56.13 -57.21 12.36
CA THR A 74 56.99 -57.86 13.38
C THR A 74 58.45 -57.79 12.94
N PRO A 75 59.22 -56.74 13.26
CA PRO A 75 60.65 -56.69 12.97
C PRO A 75 61.48 -57.60 13.91
N GLN A 76 60.97 -57.89 15.11
CA GLN A 76 61.60 -58.70 16.15
C GLN A 76 60.55 -59.62 16.81
N PRO A 77 60.93 -60.81 17.31
CA PRO A 77 59.97 -61.84 17.74
C PRO A 77 59.06 -61.42 18.91
N ASP A 78 59.49 -60.50 19.78
CA ASP A 78 58.73 -60.13 20.98
C ASP A 78 58.10 -58.72 20.91
N GLN A 79 58.27 -58.01 19.80
CA GLN A 79 57.80 -56.62 19.68
C GLN A 79 57.31 -56.30 18.27
N ASP A 80 56.04 -55.88 18.19
CA ASP A 80 55.45 -55.38 16.96
C ASP A 80 55.63 -53.86 16.81
N LEU A 81 55.63 -53.39 15.56
CA LEU A 81 55.53 -51.98 15.20
C LEU A 81 54.18 -51.71 14.53
N LEU A 82 53.48 -50.68 14.99
CA LEU A 82 52.29 -50.13 14.35
C LEU A 82 52.69 -49.00 13.39
N TRP A 83 52.35 -49.15 12.12
CA TRP A 83 52.45 -48.13 11.08
C TRP A 83 51.07 -47.52 10.86
N SER A 84 51.00 -46.19 10.84
CA SER A 84 49.78 -45.46 10.50
C SER A 84 50.03 -44.59 9.29
N LEU A 85 49.17 -44.73 8.27
CA LEU A 85 49.10 -43.87 7.09
C LEU A 85 47.70 -43.27 7.05
N SER A 86 47.55 -41.97 7.31
CA SER A 86 46.23 -41.35 7.44
C SER A 86 46.08 -40.09 6.62
N SER A 87 45.02 -40.02 5.83
CA SER A 87 44.59 -38.78 5.16
C SER A 87 43.61 -37.94 6.01
N GLU A 88 43.18 -38.42 7.19
CA GLU A 88 42.21 -37.73 8.05
C GLU A 88 42.62 -36.31 8.47
N PRO A 89 43.91 -36.01 8.70
CA PRO A 89 44.35 -34.64 8.93
C PRO A 89 44.11 -33.69 7.75
N PHE A 90 44.00 -34.18 6.51
CA PHE A 90 44.02 -33.36 5.29
C PHE A 90 42.77 -33.57 4.41
N PRO A 91 41.56 -33.25 4.89
CA PRO A 91 40.30 -33.64 4.23
C PRO A 91 39.99 -32.91 2.92
N SER A 92 40.62 -31.77 2.63
CA SER A 92 40.24 -30.86 1.53
C SER A 92 41.36 -30.53 0.54
N ARG A 93 42.39 -31.37 0.45
CA ARG A 93 43.48 -31.20 -0.54
C ARG A 93 43.10 -31.78 -1.90
N GLN A 94 43.43 -31.07 -2.97
CA GLN A 94 43.27 -31.58 -4.34
C GLN A 94 44.19 -32.77 -4.64
N ASN A 95 45.33 -32.83 -3.96
CA ASN A 95 46.27 -33.94 -4.03
C ASN A 95 46.16 -34.80 -2.77
N LEU A 96 46.34 -36.12 -2.90
CA LEU A 96 46.39 -37.03 -1.76
C LEU A 96 47.62 -36.69 -0.88
N VAL A 97 47.36 -36.36 0.38
CA VAL A 97 48.39 -36.17 1.41
C VAL A 97 48.04 -37.09 2.57
N GLU A 98 49.03 -37.86 3.03
CA GLU A 98 48.89 -38.79 4.15
C GLU A 98 49.96 -38.47 5.20
N SER A 99 49.57 -38.40 6.46
CA SER A 99 50.52 -38.43 7.57
C SER A 99 50.99 -39.86 7.78
N SER A 100 52.29 -40.03 8.03
CA SER A 100 52.88 -41.32 8.35
C SER A 100 53.49 -41.29 9.74
N THR A 101 53.11 -42.25 10.58
CA THR A 101 53.71 -42.43 11.91
C THR A 101 54.01 -43.90 12.17
N VAL A 102 55.04 -44.16 12.98
CA VAL A 102 55.45 -45.50 13.41
C VAL A 102 55.55 -45.50 14.93
N MET A 103 54.94 -46.49 15.57
CA MET A 103 54.90 -46.64 17.03
C MET A 103 55.31 -48.06 17.41
N THR A 104 56.11 -48.20 18.47
CA THR A 104 56.47 -49.49 19.07
C THR A 104 55.36 -49.99 19.97
N MET A 105 54.95 -51.25 19.82
CA MET A 105 54.00 -51.90 20.71
C MET A 105 54.73 -52.57 21.89
N ASP A 106 54.00 -52.91 22.94
CA ASP A 106 54.52 -53.61 24.14
C ASP A 106 54.54 -55.15 23.98
N GLY A 107 54.10 -55.64 22.84
CA GLY A 107 54.05 -57.06 22.53
C GLY A 107 53.47 -57.32 21.14
N GLN A 108 53.09 -58.57 20.88
CA GLN A 108 52.51 -58.99 19.59
C GLN A 108 51.03 -58.64 19.51
N VAL A 109 50.60 -58.05 18.39
CA VAL A 109 49.19 -57.69 18.16
C VAL A 109 48.42 -58.91 17.65
N TRP A 110 47.33 -59.26 18.32
CA TRP A 110 46.43 -60.35 17.93
C TRP A 110 45.24 -59.88 17.08
N ALA A 111 44.70 -58.70 17.37
CA ALA A 111 43.51 -58.18 16.69
C ALA A 111 43.47 -56.66 16.66
N ILE A 112 42.84 -56.11 15.61
CA ILE A 112 42.62 -54.67 15.42
C ILE A 112 41.14 -54.45 15.13
N ALA A 113 40.47 -53.56 15.87
CA ALA A 113 39.05 -53.25 15.68
C ALA A 113 38.70 -51.79 16.01
N GLU A 114 37.77 -51.20 15.26
CA GLU A 114 37.25 -49.85 15.54
C GLU A 114 36.29 -49.85 16.74
N VAL A 115 36.48 -48.91 17.65
CA VAL A 115 35.64 -48.71 18.83
C VAL A 115 34.41 -47.90 18.42
N LYS A 116 33.23 -48.54 18.44
CA LYS A 116 31.97 -47.87 18.14
C LYS A 116 31.49 -47.06 19.35
N PRO A 117 31.11 -45.78 19.18
CA PRO A 117 30.48 -45.00 20.25
C PRO A 117 29.13 -45.63 20.64
N LYS A 118 28.76 -45.52 21.93
CA LYS A 118 27.51 -46.09 22.47
C LYS A 118 26.26 -45.29 22.10
N ASP A 119 26.41 -44.01 21.74
CA ASP A 119 25.31 -43.10 21.46
C ASP A 119 24.80 -43.28 20.02
N LYS A 120 23.59 -43.83 19.88
CA LYS A 120 22.90 -43.95 18.60
C LYS A 120 22.12 -42.66 18.32
N ILE A 121 22.83 -41.66 17.81
CA ILE A 121 22.21 -40.42 17.32
C ILE A 121 21.81 -40.62 15.86
N THR A 122 20.61 -40.17 15.47
CA THR A 122 20.07 -40.37 14.11
C THR A 122 20.60 -39.33 13.11
N VAL A 123 21.05 -38.17 13.62
CA VAL A 123 21.62 -37.07 12.83
C VAL A 123 23.07 -36.80 13.24
N GLU A 124 24.02 -37.38 12.51
CA GLU A 124 25.43 -37.05 12.66
C GLU A 124 25.80 -35.88 11.71
N THR A 125 26.25 -34.76 12.27
CA THR A 125 26.74 -33.62 11.48
C THR A 125 28.22 -33.80 11.15
N PRO A 126 28.69 -33.37 9.95
CA PRO A 126 30.11 -33.32 9.62
C PRO A 126 30.96 -32.56 10.66
N LEU A 127 30.35 -31.60 11.36
CA LEU A 127 30.98 -30.80 12.39
C LEU A 127 31.30 -31.62 13.65
N ARG A 128 30.33 -32.36 14.19
CA ARG A 128 30.58 -33.25 15.34
C ARG A 128 31.44 -34.44 14.98
N ALA A 129 31.26 -34.98 13.77
CA ALA A 129 32.18 -35.98 13.23
C ALA A 129 33.62 -35.43 13.17
N ALA A 130 33.85 -34.12 13.02
CA ALA A 130 35.19 -33.53 13.06
C ALA A 130 35.73 -33.30 14.48
N GLN A 131 34.86 -33.19 15.50
CA GLN A 131 35.26 -32.95 16.90
C GLN A 131 35.76 -34.19 17.62
N VAL A 132 35.20 -35.37 17.32
CA VAL A 132 35.53 -36.60 18.05
C VAL A 132 36.49 -37.46 17.23
N PRO A 133 37.74 -37.70 17.68
CA PRO A 133 38.67 -38.58 16.98
C PRO A 133 38.19 -40.03 17.03
N ARG A 134 38.47 -40.77 15.96
CA ARG A 134 38.10 -42.18 15.87
C ARG A 134 39.08 -43.02 16.70
N LYS A 135 38.57 -44.04 17.39
CA LYS A 135 39.38 -44.89 18.26
C LYS A 135 39.44 -46.30 17.70
N VAL A 136 40.65 -46.86 17.67
CA VAL A 136 40.92 -48.23 17.23
C VAL A 136 41.58 -48.97 18.39
N ALA A 137 41.01 -50.10 18.77
CA ALA A 137 41.55 -50.99 19.78
C ALA A 137 42.49 -52.02 19.11
N LEU A 138 43.70 -52.16 19.64
CA LEU A 138 44.66 -53.20 19.30
C LEU A 138 44.82 -54.12 20.51
N LEU A 139 44.46 -55.38 20.36
CA LEU A 139 44.66 -56.40 21.38
C LEU A 139 46.08 -56.95 21.24
N THR A 140 46.91 -56.81 22.26
CA THR A 140 48.24 -57.45 22.37
C THR A 140 48.22 -58.56 23.43
N ASN A 141 49.29 -59.34 23.50
CA ASN A 141 49.50 -60.32 24.57
C ASN A 141 49.66 -59.68 25.97
N GLN A 142 49.93 -58.38 26.06
CA GLN A 142 50.07 -57.65 27.33
C GLN A 142 48.81 -56.86 27.72
N GLY A 143 47.93 -56.52 26.76
CA GLY A 143 46.73 -55.74 27.05
C GLY A 143 46.02 -55.21 25.80
N VAL A 144 45.25 -54.14 25.98
CA VAL A 144 44.54 -53.46 24.88
C VAL A 144 45.04 -52.03 24.75
N HIS A 145 45.58 -51.70 23.57
CA HIS A 145 45.95 -50.33 23.21
C HIS A 145 44.79 -49.65 22.51
N ILE A 146 44.40 -48.47 22.96
CA ILE A 146 43.38 -47.65 22.29
C ILE A 146 44.09 -46.51 21.56
N VAL A 147 44.23 -46.65 20.25
CA VAL A 147 44.84 -45.63 19.37
C VAL A 147 43.77 -44.68 18.89
N SER A 148 43.98 -43.38 19.10
CA SER A 148 43.11 -42.33 18.58
C SER A 148 43.68 -41.79 17.27
N LEU A 149 42.90 -41.87 16.19
CA LEU A 149 43.21 -41.28 14.90
C LEU A 149 42.91 -39.78 14.97
N LEU A 150 43.97 -38.98 15.07
CA LEU A 150 43.88 -37.54 15.24
C LEU A 150 43.39 -36.86 13.96
N LYS A 151 42.44 -35.96 14.13
CA LYS A 151 41.89 -35.10 13.08
C LYS A 151 42.60 -33.75 13.07
N SER A 152 42.32 -32.94 12.06
CA SER A 152 42.86 -31.58 11.95
C SER A 152 42.59 -30.73 13.22
N VAL A 153 41.43 -30.94 13.86
CA VAL A 153 41.02 -30.26 15.11
C VAL A 153 41.96 -30.62 16.27
N ASP A 154 42.24 -31.91 16.46
CA ASP A 154 43.11 -32.39 17.52
C ASP A 154 44.56 -31.91 17.32
N ILE A 155 45.03 -31.85 16.07
CA ILE A 155 46.36 -31.34 15.73
C ILE A 155 46.48 -29.86 16.10
N LEU A 156 45.50 -29.02 15.74
CA LEU A 156 45.51 -27.61 16.11
C LEU A 156 45.45 -27.44 17.63
N GLN A 157 44.63 -28.24 18.33
CA GLN A 157 44.55 -28.23 19.78
C GLN A 157 45.90 -28.54 20.44
N GLN A 158 46.59 -29.60 19.98
CA GLN A 158 47.91 -29.98 20.50
C GLN A 158 48.96 -28.92 20.20
N LEU A 159 48.93 -28.30 19.01
CA LEU A 159 49.84 -27.21 18.66
C LEU A 159 49.63 -25.99 19.57
N LEU A 160 48.39 -25.57 19.82
CA LEU A 160 48.10 -24.45 20.70
C LEU A 160 48.56 -24.71 22.15
N LEU A 161 48.38 -25.93 22.65
CA LEU A 161 48.86 -26.34 23.98
C LEU A 161 50.39 -26.39 24.05
N ALA A 162 51.05 -27.01 23.07
CA ALA A 162 52.51 -27.13 23.05
C ALA A 162 53.19 -25.75 22.91
N CYS A 163 52.61 -24.87 22.11
CA CYS A 163 53.13 -23.55 21.81
C CYS A 163 52.72 -22.45 22.79
N HIS A 164 51.83 -22.74 23.75
CA HIS A 164 51.30 -21.78 24.74
C HIS A 164 50.72 -20.52 24.10
N GLY A 165 49.93 -20.69 23.03
CA GLY A 165 49.26 -19.57 22.35
C GLY A 165 49.40 -19.57 20.83
N PRO A 166 48.72 -18.62 20.16
CA PRO A 166 48.56 -18.63 18.71
C PRO A 166 49.77 -18.06 17.96
N HIS A 167 50.65 -17.27 18.60
CA HIS A 167 51.70 -16.50 17.93
C HIS A 167 52.90 -17.32 17.40
N ASN A 168 52.97 -18.60 17.74
CA ASN A 168 54.10 -19.45 17.39
C ASN A 168 54.10 -19.79 15.88
N GLU A 169 55.30 -19.86 15.28
CA GLU A 169 55.48 -20.20 13.86
C GLU A 169 54.86 -21.55 13.49
N ALA A 170 54.83 -22.53 14.40
CA ALA A 170 54.19 -23.82 14.16
C ALA A 170 52.67 -23.70 13.93
N VAL A 171 52.00 -22.81 14.65
CA VAL A 171 50.56 -22.52 14.47
C VAL A 171 50.34 -21.81 13.14
N LYS A 172 51.18 -20.83 12.80
CA LYS A 172 51.14 -20.16 11.48
C LYS A 172 51.36 -21.15 10.32
N ALA A 173 52.31 -22.07 10.47
CA ALA A 173 52.58 -23.12 9.48
C ALA A 173 51.37 -24.04 9.30
N TYR A 174 50.63 -24.36 10.36
CA TYR A 174 49.39 -25.12 10.25
C TYR A 174 48.35 -24.43 9.34
N PHE A 175 48.14 -23.12 9.48
CA PHE A 175 47.21 -22.36 8.63
C PHE A 175 47.63 -22.37 7.15
N GLN A 176 48.94 -22.34 6.87
CA GLN A 176 49.47 -22.47 5.51
C GLN A 176 49.33 -23.89 4.94
N VAL A 177 49.43 -24.93 5.80
CA VAL A 177 49.39 -26.35 5.41
C VAL A 177 47.95 -26.89 5.26
N GLN A 178 46.93 -26.31 5.87
CA GLN A 178 45.54 -26.80 5.72
C GLN A 178 44.70 -26.04 4.69
N SER A 179 45.21 -24.93 4.15
CA SER A 179 44.47 -23.80 3.55
C SER A 179 43.82 -22.91 4.60
N GLU A 180 43.90 -21.60 4.39
CA GLU A 180 43.47 -20.59 5.36
C GLU A 180 41.98 -20.74 5.75
N PRO A 181 41.01 -20.93 4.82
CA PRO A 181 39.60 -21.09 5.18
C PRO A 181 39.31 -22.33 6.03
N GLN A 182 40.03 -23.43 5.74
CA GLN A 182 39.85 -24.69 6.45
C GLN A 182 40.44 -24.63 7.85
N ALA A 183 41.63 -24.02 7.98
CA ALA A 183 42.26 -23.76 9.28
C ALA A 183 41.40 -22.81 10.14
N CYS A 184 40.82 -21.75 9.54
CA CYS A 184 39.85 -20.89 10.21
C CYS A 184 38.61 -21.66 10.68
N ALA A 185 38.02 -22.52 9.84
CA ALA A 185 36.88 -23.35 10.23
C ALA A 185 37.22 -24.31 11.40
N THR A 186 38.43 -24.86 11.43
CA THR A 186 38.93 -25.71 12.52
C THR A 186 39.20 -24.92 13.81
N SER A 187 39.78 -23.73 13.70
CA SER A 187 40.01 -22.82 14.83
C SER A 187 38.68 -22.36 15.45
N LEU A 188 37.72 -22.00 14.60
CA LEU A 188 36.35 -21.68 14.99
C LEU A 188 35.66 -22.86 15.67
N LEU A 189 35.85 -24.08 15.15
CA LEU A 189 35.30 -25.28 15.75
C LEU A 189 35.81 -25.48 17.17
N LEU A 190 37.12 -25.36 17.41
CA LEU A 190 37.70 -25.44 18.76
C LEU A 190 37.14 -24.35 19.70
N ALA A 191 37.04 -23.12 19.22
CA ALA A 191 36.51 -22.00 20.00
C ALA A 191 35.01 -22.17 20.35
N CYS A 192 34.26 -22.95 19.57
CA CYS A 192 32.85 -23.25 19.81
C CYS A 192 32.60 -24.50 20.67
N ILE A 193 33.64 -25.24 21.09
CA ILE A 193 33.45 -26.42 21.97
C ILE A 193 33.08 -25.95 23.38
N GLU A 194 31.94 -26.42 23.90
CA GLU A 194 31.42 -25.96 25.19
C GLU A 194 32.36 -26.28 26.37
N THR A 195 33.07 -27.41 26.34
CA THR A 195 34.04 -27.79 27.38
C THR A 195 35.31 -26.92 27.39
N LEU A 196 35.66 -26.29 26.28
CA LEU A 196 36.84 -25.42 26.16
C LEU A 196 36.50 -23.95 26.39
N LYS A 197 35.23 -23.63 26.64
CA LYS A 197 34.77 -22.26 26.82
C LYS A 197 35.31 -21.66 28.12
N GLY A 198 35.86 -20.44 28.04
CA GLY A 198 36.45 -19.74 29.19
C GLY A 198 37.79 -20.33 29.65
N THR A 199 38.35 -21.25 28.87
CA THR A 199 39.72 -21.75 29.06
C THR A 199 40.67 -20.99 28.14
N GLU A 200 41.95 -20.90 28.53
CA GLU A 200 42.99 -20.27 27.71
C GLU A 200 43.07 -20.88 26.29
N LEU A 201 42.82 -22.19 26.16
CA LEU A 201 42.83 -22.87 24.88
C LEU A 201 41.69 -22.40 23.94
N GLY A 202 40.49 -22.16 24.49
CA GLY A 202 39.37 -21.60 23.73
C GLY A 202 39.68 -20.18 23.25
N ASP A 203 40.29 -19.37 24.10
CA ASP A 203 40.69 -18.00 23.78
C ASP A 203 41.83 -17.99 22.75
N TRP A 204 42.82 -18.88 22.87
CA TRP A 204 43.89 -19.03 21.87
C TRP A 204 43.35 -19.46 20.51
N ALA A 205 42.34 -20.34 20.48
CA ALA A 205 41.67 -20.73 19.24
C ALA A 205 40.87 -19.57 18.62
N ALA A 206 40.20 -18.75 19.43
CA ALA A 206 39.52 -17.54 18.96
C ALA A 206 40.52 -16.49 18.42
N GLN A 207 41.63 -16.30 19.12
CA GLN A 207 42.72 -15.40 18.70
C GLN A 207 43.38 -15.89 17.42
N ALA A 208 43.69 -17.18 17.28
CA ALA A 208 44.24 -17.76 16.06
C ALA A 208 43.31 -17.55 14.85
N PHE A 209 41.99 -17.68 15.05
CA PHE A 209 40.99 -17.39 14.03
C PHE A 209 41.04 -15.93 13.56
N ILE A 210 41.15 -14.97 14.48
CA ILE A 210 41.23 -13.53 14.16
C ILE A 210 42.57 -13.17 13.50
N LEU A 211 43.68 -13.70 14.01
CA LEU A 211 45.04 -13.38 13.57
C LEU A 211 45.36 -13.91 12.18
N TYR A 212 44.95 -15.15 11.87
CA TYR A 212 45.36 -15.84 10.64
C TYR A 212 44.26 -15.91 9.58
N GLY A 213 43.09 -15.30 9.81
CA GLY A 213 41.97 -15.36 8.88
C GLY A 213 41.96 -14.31 7.76
N GLY A 214 42.99 -13.47 7.65
CA GLY A 214 43.16 -12.53 6.55
C GLY A 214 42.13 -11.38 6.51
N GLU A 215 42.14 -10.63 5.40
CA GLU A 215 41.29 -9.45 5.13
C GLU A 215 40.71 -9.52 3.70
N PRO A 216 39.52 -8.94 3.44
CA PRO A 216 38.92 -8.90 2.11
C PRO A 216 39.67 -7.96 1.16
N PHE A 217 39.68 -8.29 -0.14
CA PHE A 217 40.32 -7.43 -1.15
C PHE A 217 39.64 -7.59 -2.53
N PHE A 218 39.75 -6.57 -3.37
CA PHE A 218 39.43 -6.65 -4.80
C PHE A 218 40.67 -7.08 -5.59
N GLU A 219 40.51 -8.04 -6.51
CA GLU A 219 41.58 -8.45 -7.40
C GLU A 219 41.86 -7.32 -8.41
N ALA A 220 43.01 -6.64 -8.26
CA ALA A 220 43.42 -5.60 -9.19
C ALA A 220 43.95 -6.23 -10.49
N TYR A 221 43.34 -5.89 -11.63
CA TYR A 221 43.93 -6.16 -12.95
C TYR A 221 45.16 -5.28 -13.14
N MET A 222 46.31 -5.74 -12.65
CA MET A 222 47.62 -5.16 -12.97
C MET A 222 48.49 -6.27 -13.55
N GLY A 223 48.78 -6.15 -14.85
CA GLY A 223 49.80 -6.96 -15.49
C GLY A 223 51.14 -6.77 -14.80
N GLY A 224 51.82 -7.88 -14.52
CA GLY A 224 53.24 -7.90 -14.17
C GLY A 224 53.60 -7.38 -12.77
N HIS A 225 53.89 -8.33 -11.88
CA HIS A 225 54.86 -8.18 -10.78
C HIS A 225 54.51 -7.20 -9.65
N SER A 226 53.70 -7.66 -8.68
CA SER A 226 53.99 -7.59 -7.24
C SER A 226 52.84 -8.21 -6.43
N ALA A 227 52.91 -9.52 -6.21
CA ALA A 227 52.14 -10.20 -5.17
C ALA A 227 53.11 -10.66 -4.09
N ALA A 228 53.41 -9.78 -3.14
CA ALA A 228 54.13 -10.18 -1.94
C ALA A 228 53.25 -11.11 -1.11
N ALA A 229 53.78 -12.32 -0.86
CA ALA A 229 53.28 -13.35 0.05
C ALA A 229 51.97 -14.08 -0.36
N ARG A 230 52.05 -14.90 -1.42
CA ARG A 230 51.30 -16.17 -1.50
C ARG A 230 52.29 -17.32 -1.74
N PRO A 231 52.11 -18.51 -1.12
CA PRO A 231 52.99 -19.63 -1.38
C PRO A 231 52.90 -20.04 -2.85
N LEU A 232 54.06 -20.21 -3.47
CA LEU A 232 54.28 -20.71 -4.81
C LEU A 232 53.39 -21.93 -5.07
N SER A 233 52.42 -21.76 -5.97
CA SER A 233 51.76 -22.90 -6.60
C SER A 233 52.83 -23.68 -7.36
N PHE A 234 52.98 -24.97 -7.05
CA PHE A 234 53.77 -25.87 -7.86
C PHE A 234 53.13 -25.92 -9.25
N ASN A 235 53.71 -25.21 -10.22
CA ASN A 235 53.41 -25.38 -11.63
C ASN A 235 53.65 -26.85 -12.00
N SER A 236 52.59 -27.58 -12.33
CA SER A 236 52.69 -28.75 -13.21
C SER A 236 52.35 -28.29 -14.63
N PRO A 237 53.05 -28.77 -15.66
CA PRO A 237 52.79 -28.35 -17.03
C PRO A 237 51.38 -28.76 -17.45
N SER A 238 50.60 -27.80 -17.91
CA SER A 238 49.34 -27.99 -18.63
C SER A 238 49.62 -28.62 -20.00
N GLY A 239 49.84 -29.93 -20.02
CA GLY A 239 49.77 -30.75 -21.22
C GLY A 239 48.33 -31.25 -21.42
N GLY A 240 47.70 -30.87 -22.53
CA GLY A 240 46.37 -31.34 -22.90
C GLY A 240 46.28 -32.87 -22.93
N PHE A 241 45.22 -33.41 -22.33
CA PHE A 241 44.83 -34.80 -22.51
C PHE A 241 44.28 -34.96 -23.93
N VAL A 242 45.11 -35.46 -24.84
CA VAL A 242 44.67 -35.96 -26.15
C VAL A 242 44.00 -37.31 -25.93
N GLU A 243 42.71 -37.36 -26.23
CA GLU A 243 41.91 -38.58 -26.32
C GLU A 243 42.47 -39.49 -27.43
N SER A 244 42.95 -40.67 -27.06
CA SER A 244 43.29 -41.74 -28.01
C SER A 244 42.76 -43.07 -27.50
N GLN A 245 41.68 -43.52 -28.18
CA GLN A 245 41.09 -44.85 -28.33
C GLN A 245 40.77 -45.75 -27.09
N PRO A 246 39.68 -46.55 -27.18
CA PRO A 246 39.18 -47.36 -26.07
C PRO A 246 39.86 -48.73 -26.01
N GLY A 247 40.55 -49.04 -24.91
CA GLY A 247 41.09 -50.38 -24.68
C GLY A 247 41.97 -50.50 -23.44
N GLY A 248 41.40 -51.02 -22.35
CA GLY A 248 42.12 -51.54 -21.18
C GLY A 248 42.25 -50.59 -19.98
N PRO A 249 42.09 -51.08 -18.73
CA PRO A 249 42.28 -50.26 -17.54
C PRO A 249 43.77 -49.89 -17.38
N ARG A 250 44.07 -48.59 -17.41
CA ARG A 250 45.42 -48.08 -17.14
C ARG A 250 45.72 -48.16 -15.64
N MET A 251 46.82 -48.83 -15.28
CA MET A 251 47.34 -48.85 -13.92
C MET A 251 48.16 -47.59 -13.63
N TYR A 252 47.89 -46.96 -12.48
CA TYR A 252 48.66 -45.82 -11.98
C TYR A 252 49.46 -46.22 -10.74
N MET A 253 50.75 -45.89 -10.70
CA MET A 253 51.64 -46.11 -9.55
C MET A 253 52.17 -44.77 -9.06
N SER A 254 52.08 -44.52 -7.75
CA SER A 254 52.57 -43.29 -7.13
C SER A 254 53.50 -43.57 -5.96
N THR A 255 54.60 -42.84 -5.87
CA THR A 255 55.54 -42.88 -4.75
C THR A 255 55.35 -41.67 -3.83
N PRO A 256 55.39 -41.82 -2.50
CA PRO A 256 55.20 -40.71 -1.57
C PRO A 256 56.35 -39.70 -1.68
N PHE A 257 56.02 -38.41 -1.85
CA PHE A 257 56.98 -37.31 -1.85
C PHE A 257 57.01 -36.64 -0.46
N THR A 258 58.20 -36.46 0.13
CA THR A 258 58.36 -35.88 1.47
C THR A 258 58.24 -34.35 1.43
N ALA A 259 57.22 -33.79 2.06
CA ALA A 259 56.98 -32.34 2.14
C ALA A 259 57.80 -31.62 3.23
N SER A 260 59.06 -32.03 3.45
CA SER A 260 59.94 -31.42 4.45
C SER A 260 60.94 -30.47 3.78
N ARG A 261 60.70 -29.15 3.86
CA ARG A 261 61.75 -28.13 3.74
C ARG A 261 61.61 -27.11 4.88
N PRO A 262 62.70 -26.83 5.63
CA PRO A 262 62.92 -25.52 6.25
C PRO A 262 63.26 -24.49 5.15
N GLY A 263 63.17 -23.19 5.45
CA GLY A 263 63.33 -22.07 4.51
C GLY A 263 64.62 -22.03 3.66
N PRO A 264 64.74 -21.07 2.73
CA PRO A 264 65.60 -21.20 1.56
C PRO A 264 67.04 -20.72 1.82
N SER A 265 68.02 -21.56 1.50
CA SER A 265 69.26 -21.17 0.82
C SER A 265 70.16 -22.40 0.59
N ILE A 266 70.74 -22.47 -0.61
CA ILE A 266 71.85 -23.37 -1.01
C ILE A 266 71.48 -24.85 -1.22
N GLN A 267 71.06 -25.20 -2.44
CA GLN A 267 71.57 -26.37 -3.19
C GLN A 267 70.95 -26.42 -4.59
N GLN A 268 71.51 -25.62 -5.50
CA GLN A 268 71.25 -25.68 -6.94
C GLN A 268 72.49 -26.24 -7.66
N ASN A 269 73.06 -27.36 -7.22
CA ASN A 269 74.31 -27.82 -7.84
C ASN A 269 74.63 -29.33 -7.88
N LEU A 270 73.68 -30.26 -7.71
CA LEU A 270 74.02 -31.70 -7.70
C LEU A 270 73.15 -32.63 -8.58
N MET A 271 72.54 -32.12 -9.66
CA MET A 271 71.96 -32.98 -10.71
C MET A 271 72.47 -32.64 -12.11
N GLN A 272 73.79 -32.55 -12.26
CA GLN A 272 74.47 -32.98 -13.48
C GLN A 272 75.25 -34.25 -13.13
N GLN A 273 74.70 -35.40 -13.47
CA GLN A 273 75.39 -36.60 -14.00
C GLN A 273 74.53 -37.85 -13.76
N SER A 274 73.78 -38.22 -14.78
CA SER A 274 73.59 -39.62 -15.21
C SER A 274 72.84 -39.61 -16.54
N GLN A 275 73.58 -39.34 -17.62
CA GLN A 275 73.14 -39.67 -18.97
C GLN A 275 73.47 -41.13 -19.28
N PHE A 276 72.58 -41.80 -19.99
CA PHE A 276 72.89 -42.79 -21.03
C PHE A 276 71.85 -42.65 -22.17
N PRO A 277 72.14 -43.06 -23.41
CA PRO A 277 72.03 -42.19 -24.57
C PRO A 277 70.92 -42.60 -25.55
N GLN A 278 70.37 -41.64 -26.30
CA GLN A 278 69.65 -41.93 -27.55
C GLN A 278 70.16 -41.06 -28.69
N SER A 279 70.33 -41.73 -29.84
CA SER A 279 70.90 -41.28 -31.11
C SER A 279 69.99 -40.34 -31.91
N PRO A 280 70.50 -39.66 -32.96
CA PRO A 280 70.00 -38.35 -33.38
C PRO A 280 69.16 -38.31 -34.68
N GLY A 281 68.23 -37.35 -34.71
CA GLY A 281 67.84 -36.54 -35.88
C GLY A 281 66.49 -36.85 -36.58
N PRO A 282 65.97 -35.95 -37.46
CA PRO A 282 66.22 -34.51 -37.56
C PRO A 282 64.97 -33.62 -37.77
N SER A 283 65.16 -32.31 -37.54
CA SER A 283 64.64 -31.15 -38.31
C SER A 283 63.14 -30.96 -38.59
N GLY A 284 62.63 -29.76 -38.28
CA GLY A 284 61.42 -29.20 -38.91
C GLY A 284 60.93 -27.90 -38.26
N SER A 285 61.26 -26.77 -38.86
CA SER A 285 60.87 -25.40 -38.51
C SER A 285 59.46 -25.02 -39.05
N LEU A 286 59.03 -23.81 -38.68
CA LEU A 286 58.00 -22.90 -39.28
C LEU A 286 56.64 -22.88 -38.53
N ASN A 287 56.10 -21.80 -37.93
CA ASN A 287 56.07 -20.33 -38.11
C ASN A 287 54.75 -19.83 -38.76
N HIS A 288 54.15 -18.77 -38.17
CA HIS A 288 53.07 -17.88 -38.66
C HIS A 288 51.62 -18.42 -38.80
N SER A 289 50.51 -17.67 -38.74
CA SER A 289 50.09 -16.33 -38.24
C SER A 289 48.62 -16.07 -38.67
N PHE A 290 47.91 -15.23 -37.90
CA PHE A 290 46.84 -14.25 -38.28
C PHE A 290 45.48 -14.65 -38.92
N ASN A 291 44.42 -14.28 -38.15
CA ASN A 291 43.26 -13.41 -38.49
C ASN A 291 42.13 -13.90 -39.43
N ASN A 292 40.86 -13.81 -38.98
CA ASN A 292 39.86 -12.90 -39.59
C ASN A 292 38.52 -12.80 -38.83
N ASN A 293 37.88 -11.66 -39.00
CA ASN A 293 36.60 -11.19 -38.47
C ASN A 293 35.53 -11.21 -39.59
N THR A 294 34.23 -11.44 -39.29
CA THR A 294 33.09 -10.99 -40.13
C THR A 294 31.75 -11.02 -39.37
N GLN A 295 30.99 -9.93 -39.49
CA GLN A 295 29.64 -9.65 -38.97
C GLN A 295 28.51 -10.14 -39.90
N PHE A 296 27.28 -10.37 -39.38
CA PHE A 296 25.99 -9.65 -39.69
C PHE A 296 24.71 -10.38 -39.13
N PRO A 297 23.48 -9.78 -39.09
CA PRO A 297 22.75 -9.50 -37.83
C PRO A 297 21.28 -10.03 -37.76
N GLY A 298 20.59 -9.83 -36.61
CA GLY A 298 19.11 -9.74 -36.56
C GLY A 298 18.43 -9.99 -35.19
N GLY A 299 17.53 -9.08 -34.78
CA GLY A 299 16.34 -9.39 -33.94
C GLY A 299 16.31 -8.89 -32.46
N MET A 300 15.39 -7.98 -32.16
CA MET A 300 15.06 -7.39 -30.84
C MET A 300 14.65 -8.40 -29.73
N GLN A 301 14.95 -8.13 -28.45
CA GLN A 301 14.03 -7.53 -27.46
C GLN A 301 14.69 -7.44 -26.06
N GLN A 302 14.44 -6.32 -25.37
CA GLN A 302 15.00 -5.94 -24.08
C GLN A 302 14.48 -6.80 -22.92
N THR A 303 15.39 -7.35 -22.11
CA THR A 303 15.22 -7.49 -20.66
C THR A 303 16.52 -7.08 -19.99
N SER A 304 16.47 -5.97 -19.24
CA SER A 304 17.62 -5.39 -18.53
C SER A 304 18.08 -6.31 -17.39
N SER A 305 18.94 -7.27 -17.67
CA SER A 305 19.83 -7.85 -16.67
C SER A 305 21.14 -7.05 -16.71
N MET A 306 21.37 -6.20 -15.71
CA MET A 306 22.69 -5.62 -15.48
C MET A 306 23.69 -6.76 -15.22
N ALA A 307 24.44 -7.11 -16.26
CA ALA A 307 25.68 -7.85 -16.10
C ALA A 307 26.65 -6.91 -15.37
N VAL A 308 26.95 -7.23 -14.11
CA VAL A 308 27.97 -6.54 -13.32
C VAL A 308 29.33 -6.91 -13.92
N ASP A 309 30.04 -5.88 -14.39
CA ASP A 309 31.42 -5.94 -14.83
C ASP A 309 32.29 -6.49 -13.67
N GLY A 310 32.88 -7.66 -13.86
CA GLY A 310 33.44 -8.49 -12.78
C GLY A 310 34.80 -8.01 -12.30
N SER A 311 34.83 -7.08 -11.34
CA SER A 311 35.92 -7.03 -10.36
C SER A 311 35.77 -8.23 -9.42
N ASN A 312 36.68 -9.21 -9.51
CA ASN A 312 36.64 -10.42 -8.67
C ASN A 312 36.93 -10.05 -7.19
N PHE A 313 35.88 -9.71 -6.45
CA PHE A 313 35.92 -9.49 -5.02
C PHE A 313 36.19 -10.82 -4.28
N HIS A 314 37.16 -10.81 -3.36
CA HIS A 314 37.53 -11.97 -2.56
C HIS A 314 37.28 -11.69 -1.07
N TYR A 315 36.42 -12.51 -0.46
CA TYR A 315 36.18 -12.52 0.99
C TYR A 315 37.40 -13.04 1.78
N SER A 316 37.52 -12.63 3.04
CA SER A 316 38.54 -13.14 3.95
C SER A 316 38.39 -14.64 4.26
N ALA A 317 39.46 -15.26 4.74
CA ALA A 317 39.41 -16.65 5.20
C ALA A 317 38.56 -16.81 6.48
N LYS A 318 38.37 -15.76 7.28
CA LYS A 318 37.41 -15.73 8.42
C LYS A 318 35.99 -15.91 7.93
N HIS A 319 35.60 -15.12 6.91
CA HIS A 319 34.30 -15.22 6.28
C HIS A 319 34.08 -16.62 5.71
N ALA A 320 34.99 -17.10 4.87
CA ALA A 320 34.89 -18.45 4.30
C ALA A 320 34.85 -19.54 5.38
N GLY A 321 35.64 -19.41 6.45
CA GLY A 321 35.66 -20.31 7.60
C GLY A 321 34.32 -20.37 8.35
N LEU A 322 33.67 -19.22 8.56
CA LEU A 322 32.34 -19.12 9.18
C LEU A 322 31.26 -19.79 8.31
N TYR A 323 31.26 -19.55 6.99
CA TYR A 323 30.33 -20.19 6.06
C TYR A 323 30.57 -21.70 5.96
N LEU A 324 31.82 -22.15 5.96
CA LEU A 324 32.16 -23.58 6.00
C LEU A 324 31.68 -24.24 7.31
N HIS A 325 31.83 -23.56 8.43
CA HIS A 325 31.35 -24.07 9.72
C HIS A 325 29.82 -24.19 9.73
N MET A 326 29.10 -23.14 9.34
CA MET A 326 27.63 -23.13 9.28
C MET A 326 27.09 -24.16 8.28
N SER A 327 27.69 -24.28 7.10
CA SER A 327 27.30 -25.27 6.10
C SER A 327 27.50 -26.71 6.57
N ARG A 328 28.59 -26.98 7.32
CA ARG A 328 28.83 -28.30 7.94
C ARG A 328 27.85 -28.61 9.05
N LEU A 329 27.48 -27.60 9.84
CA LEU A 329 26.50 -27.73 10.92
C LEU A 329 25.15 -28.16 10.35
N LEU A 330 24.61 -27.41 9.39
CA LEU A 330 23.27 -27.64 8.86
C LEU A 330 23.21 -28.73 7.77
N ARG A 331 24.34 -29.22 7.25
CA ARG A 331 24.40 -30.12 6.07
C ARG A 331 23.44 -31.30 6.14
N SER A 332 23.39 -31.96 7.29
CA SER A 332 22.63 -33.18 7.49
C SER A 332 21.12 -32.93 7.49
N ILE A 333 20.67 -31.73 7.85
CA ILE A 333 19.25 -31.37 7.97
C ILE A 333 18.76 -30.47 6.81
N TRP A 334 19.65 -29.73 6.16
CA TRP A 334 19.33 -28.68 5.19
C TRP A 334 18.40 -29.14 4.07
N ARG A 335 18.66 -30.31 3.48
CA ARG A 335 17.85 -30.89 2.39
C ARG A 335 16.84 -31.94 2.86
N ARG A 336 16.74 -32.20 4.17
CA ARG A 336 15.74 -33.13 4.68
C ARG A 336 14.37 -32.48 4.64
N ARG A 337 13.35 -33.25 4.25
CA ARG A 337 11.94 -32.84 4.34
C ARG A 337 11.56 -32.66 5.80
N CYS A 338 10.74 -31.67 6.13
CA CYS A 338 10.33 -31.41 7.51
C CYS A 338 9.46 -32.54 8.08
N VAL A 339 8.55 -33.07 7.25
CA VAL A 339 7.52 -34.02 7.66
C VAL A 339 7.45 -35.19 6.66
N ASN A 340 7.13 -36.40 7.15
CA ASN A 340 6.93 -37.58 6.31
C ASN A 340 5.49 -37.72 5.79
N GLU A 341 5.22 -38.71 4.92
CA GLU A 341 3.87 -38.97 4.37
C GLU A 341 2.79 -39.23 5.46
N LYS A 342 3.22 -39.66 6.65
CA LYS A 342 2.36 -39.91 7.82
C LYS A 342 2.28 -38.71 8.79
N LEU A 343 2.70 -37.52 8.36
CA LEU A 343 2.70 -36.29 9.13
C LEU A 343 3.60 -36.25 10.39
N HIS A 344 4.54 -37.20 10.53
CA HIS A 344 5.53 -37.15 11.60
C HIS A 344 6.75 -36.33 11.19
N SER A 345 7.34 -35.63 12.17
CA SER A 345 8.62 -34.94 12.00
C SER A 345 9.72 -35.91 11.56
N SER A 346 10.51 -35.50 10.58
CA SER A 346 11.69 -36.27 10.14
C SER A 346 12.89 -36.18 11.09
N ILE A 347 12.85 -35.22 12.02
CA ILE A 347 13.89 -34.97 13.03
C ILE A 347 13.23 -35.04 14.41
N GLY A 348 13.82 -35.81 15.33
CA GLY A 348 13.32 -35.93 16.70
C GLY A 348 13.66 -34.72 17.57
N GLN A 349 13.09 -34.66 18.77
CA GLN A 349 13.39 -33.62 19.77
C GLN A 349 14.87 -33.61 20.17
N GLN A 350 15.48 -34.79 20.36
CA GLN A 350 16.89 -34.93 20.74
C GLN A 350 17.82 -34.43 19.62
N ASP A 351 17.53 -34.81 18.38
CA ASP A 351 18.30 -34.35 17.22
C ASP A 351 18.20 -32.81 17.07
N CYS A 352 17.02 -32.21 17.31
CA CYS A 352 16.86 -30.75 17.30
C CYS A 352 17.67 -30.08 18.42
N ALA A 353 17.63 -30.62 19.65
CA ALA A 353 18.38 -30.09 20.77
C ALA A 353 19.89 -30.08 20.49
N GLN A 354 20.39 -31.10 19.82
CA GLN A 354 21.78 -31.24 19.45
C GLN A 354 22.24 -30.21 18.41
N VAL A 355 21.46 -30.03 17.34
CA VAL A 355 21.77 -29.02 16.32
C VAL A 355 21.68 -27.60 16.92
N LEU A 356 20.74 -27.38 17.85
CA LEU A 356 20.60 -26.12 18.56
C LEU A 356 21.77 -25.80 19.48
N GLU A 357 22.32 -26.81 20.18
CA GLU A 357 23.54 -26.66 20.99
C GLU A 357 24.69 -26.11 20.14
N ASP A 358 24.93 -26.73 18.98
CA ASP A 358 25.98 -26.32 18.04
C ASP A 358 25.71 -24.90 17.49
N LEU A 359 24.44 -24.56 17.19
CA LEU A 359 24.04 -23.23 16.71
C LEU A 359 24.18 -22.14 17.79
N TYR A 360 23.81 -22.45 19.03
CA TYR A 360 23.99 -21.52 20.14
C TYR A 360 25.47 -21.30 20.46
N ALA A 361 26.32 -22.31 20.27
CA ALA A 361 27.76 -22.15 20.43
C ALA A 361 28.33 -21.11 19.44
N ILE A 362 28.03 -21.23 18.14
CA ILE A 362 28.47 -20.22 17.15
C ILE A 362 27.81 -18.85 17.37
N LYS A 363 26.52 -18.81 17.76
CA LYS A 363 25.84 -17.55 18.09
C LYS A 363 26.55 -16.81 19.23
N ARG A 364 26.88 -17.52 20.31
CA ARG A 364 27.59 -16.97 21.48
C ARG A 364 29.01 -16.52 21.12
N PHE A 365 29.72 -17.30 20.29
CA PHE A 365 31.03 -16.90 19.78
C PHE A 365 30.96 -15.57 19.03
N LEU A 366 29.99 -15.41 18.13
CA LEU A 366 29.77 -14.16 17.37
C LEU A 366 29.29 -12.99 18.25
N GLU A 367 28.59 -13.25 19.35
CA GLU A 367 28.24 -12.21 20.34
C GLU A 367 29.45 -11.77 21.17
N SER A 368 30.41 -12.67 21.43
CA SER A 368 31.62 -12.37 22.20
C SER A 368 32.68 -11.60 21.41
N ILE A 369 32.69 -11.73 20.07
CA ILE A 369 33.63 -11.03 19.19
C ILE A 369 32.89 -9.88 18.52
N THR A 370 33.25 -8.64 18.82
CA THR A 370 32.65 -7.48 18.15
C THR A 370 32.87 -7.57 16.63
N LEU A 371 31.84 -7.26 15.83
CA LEU A 371 31.90 -7.28 14.36
C LEU A 371 33.10 -6.50 13.80
N SER A 372 33.51 -5.42 14.46
CA SER A 372 34.71 -4.64 14.14
C SER A 372 36.00 -5.47 14.19
N ASN A 373 36.10 -6.43 15.11
CA ASN A 373 37.25 -7.32 15.23
C ASN A 373 37.28 -8.39 14.12
N LEU A 374 36.11 -8.77 13.58
CA LEU A 374 36.01 -9.72 12.47
C LEU A 374 36.44 -9.07 11.13
N VAL A 375 36.05 -7.81 10.90
CA VAL A 375 36.29 -7.06 9.65
C VAL A 375 37.70 -6.43 9.57
N GLY A 376 38.54 -6.56 10.62
CA GLY A 376 39.97 -6.19 10.54
C GLY A 376 40.35 -4.82 11.10
N LEU A 377 39.63 -4.27 12.09
CA LEU A 377 40.02 -3.00 12.76
C LEU A 377 41.18 -3.13 13.79
N VAL A 378 42.00 -4.19 13.72
CA VAL A 378 43.07 -4.48 14.70
C VAL A 378 44.47 -4.08 14.21
N GLY A 379 44.56 -3.13 13.27
CA GLY A 379 45.83 -2.51 12.88
C GLY A 379 46.31 -1.38 13.81
N LYS A 380 45.46 -0.85 14.72
CA LYS A 380 45.81 0.37 15.48
C LYS A 380 45.47 0.40 16.98
N ASN A 381 44.65 -0.49 17.52
CA ASN A 381 44.13 -0.35 18.88
C ASN A 381 44.31 -1.59 19.79
N MET A 382 45.41 -2.34 19.63
CA MET A 382 45.80 -3.36 20.62
C MET A 382 46.87 -2.79 21.58
N THR A 383 46.52 -1.74 22.33
CA THR A 383 47.31 -1.25 23.47
C THR A 383 46.54 -1.20 24.79
N ASN A 384 45.23 -1.47 24.82
CA ASN A 384 44.41 -1.27 26.01
C ASN A 384 43.64 -2.51 26.50
N ALA A 385 44.26 -3.69 26.42
CA ALA A 385 43.76 -4.87 27.14
C ALA A 385 44.92 -5.66 27.75
N SER A 386 45.56 -5.07 28.77
CA SER A 386 46.54 -5.76 29.62
C SER A 386 46.51 -5.15 31.03
N GLY A 387 45.55 -5.59 31.83
CA GLY A 387 45.62 -5.46 33.28
C GLY A 387 45.82 -6.84 33.88
N LEU A 388 47.07 -7.31 33.98
CA LEU A 388 47.59 -8.22 35.02
C LEU A 388 49.08 -8.58 34.72
N MET A 389 49.96 -7.83 35.41
CA MET A 389 51.35 -8.12 35.83
C MET A 389 52.52 -8.32 34.83
N GLY A 390 53.56 -7.49 35.02
CA GLY A 390 54.99 -7.89 34.93
C GLY A 390 55.86 -7.17 33.89
N PRO A 391 56.91 -6.41 34.27
CA PRO A 391 57.70 -5.57 33.35
C PRO A 391 58.93 -6.29 32.77
N GLY A 392 59.17 -6.18 31.47
CA GLY A 392 60.43 -6.65 30.88
C GLY A 392 60.51 -6.63 29.34
N GLY A 393 61.09 -5.56 28.80
CA GLY A 393 62.11 -5.55 27.75
C GLY A 393 61.98 -6.36 26.44
N TYR A 394 62.23 -5.62 25.35
CA TYR A 394 62.85 -6.02 24.08
C TYR A 394 61.95 -6.59 22.97
N LEU A 395 61.56 -5.73 22.02
CA LEU A 395 61.73 -5.93 20.56
C LEU A 395 61.17 -4.72 19.76
N GLN A 396 61.76 -3.55 19.98
CA GLN A 396 61.60 -2.39 19.09
C GLN A 396 62.92 -2.12 18.38
N GLN A 397 63.23 -2.87 17.31
CA GLN A 397 64.22 -2.41 16.33
C GLN A 397 64.16 -3.19 15.00
N GLN A 398 63.31 -2.76 14.07
CA GLN A 398 63.64 -2.65 12.64
C GLN A 398 62.43 -2.13 11.84
N GLN A 399 62.29 -0.80 11.77
CA GLN A 399 61.80 -0.08 10.59
C GLN A 399 61.89 1.44 10.84
N GLN A 400 63.11 1.95 10.92
CA GLN A 400 63.42 3.35 10.62
C GLN A 400 64.67 3.35 9.77
N MET A 401 64.46 3.41 8.44
CA MET A 401 65.39 3.97 7.45
C MET A 401 64.82 3.74 6.05
N GLN A 402 63.85 4.56 5.65
CA GLN A 402 63.69 5.01 4.25
C GLN A 402 62.68 6.16 4.22
N GLN A 403 63.15 7.34 4.62
CA GLN A 403 62.47 8.59 4.34
C GLN A 403 63.56 9.57 3.90
N HIS A 404 63.65 9.77 2.58
CA HIS A 404 64.05 10.99 1.85
C HIS A 404 64.67 10.64 0.49
N GLN A 405 63.88 10.70 -0.58
CA GLN A 405 64.05 11.67 -1.67
C GLN A 405 62.85 11.59 -2.62
N GLY A 406 62.30 12.76 -2.96
CA GLY A 406 60.98 12.90 -3.56
C GLY A 406 60.93 12.86 -5.09
N MET A 407 59.70 12.70 -5.61
CA MET A 407 59.10 13.46 -6.70
C MET A 407 57.66 12.98 -6.91
N GLN A 408 56.84 13.85 -7.47
CA GLN A 408 55.37 13.84 -7.51
C GLN A 408 54.72 12.61 -8.18
N SER A 409 53.57 12.20 -7.65
CA SER A 409 52.38 11.86 -8.47
C SER A 409 51.08 12.05 -7.64
N PRO A 410 50.16 12.96 -7.99
CA PRO A 410 48.94 13.25 -7.21
C PRO A 410 47.77 12.26 -7.40
N TYR A 411 47.89 11.23 -8.24
CA TYR A 411 46.77 10.34 -8.56
C TYR A 411 47.16 8.87 -8.31
N GLY A 412 46.78 8.31 -7.16
CA GLY A 412 46.92 6.87 -6.93
C GLY A 412 46.64 6.37 -5.51
N GLY A 413 46.93 7.16 -4.46
CA GLY A 413 46.77 6.71 -3.07
C GLY A 413 45.33 6.67 -2.53
N GLY A 414 44.41 7.46 -3.11
CA GLY A 414 43.02 7.54 -2.67
C GLY A 414 42.13 6.37 -3.12
N GLN A 415 42.40 5.83 -4.33
CA GLN A 415 41.60 4.73 -4.91
C GLN A 415 41.82 3.39 -4.19
N GLN A 416 43.06 3.08 -3.77
CA GLN A 416 43.34 1.85 -3.02
C GLN A 416 42.69 1.84 -1.63
N LYS A 417 42.60 3.00 -0.97
CA LYS A 417 41.97 3.14 0.35
C LYS A 417 40.45 3.05 0.27
N MET A 418 39.84 3.69 -0.73
CA MET A 418 38.41 3.53 -1.02
C MET A 418 38.03 2.09 -1.39
N SER A 419 38.86 1.39 -2.17
CA SER A 419 38.61 -0.01 -2.55
C SER A 419 38.74 -0.98 -1.37
N ALA A 420 39.65 -0.73 -0.42
CA ALA A 420 39.76 -1.52 0.81
C ALA A 420 38.57 -1.29 1.75
N ASP A 421 38.13 -0.05 1.94
CA ASP A 421 36.96 0.28 2.76
C ASP A 421 35.67 -0.31 2.13
N GLU A 422 35.54 -0.31 0.81
CA GLU A 422 34.45 -0.95 0.08
C GLU A 422 34.47 -2.49 0.22
N ALA A 423 35.66 -3.10 0.16
CA ALA A 423 35.83 -4.54 0.36
C ALA A 423 35.43 -4.96 1.78
N MET A 424 35.81 -4.16 2.79
CA MET A 424 35.39 -4.34 4.18
C MET A 424 33.88 -4.16 4.37
N ALA A 425 33.27 -3.18 3.68
CA ALA A 425 31.84 -2.94 3.75
C ALA A 425 31.02 -4.12 3.17
N GLU A 426 31.44 -4.70 2.05
CA GLU A 426 30.75 -5.86 1.45
C GLU A 426 30.94 -7.14 2.27
N GLU A 427 32.13 -7.36 2.85
CA GLU A 427 32.33 -8.46 3.80
C GLU A 427 31.43 -8.30 5.04
N LYS A 428 31.40 -7.10 5.63
CA LYS A 428 30.53 -6.80 6.77
C LYS A 428 29.06 -7.09 6.46
N LYS A 429 28.55 -6.63 5.32
CA LYS A 429 27.18 -6.88 4.86
C LYS A 429 26.88 -8.38 4.73
N SER A 430 27.82 -9.15 4.19
CA SER A 430 27.67 -10.61 4.10
C SER A 430 27.69 -11.29 5.47
N LEU A 431 28.55 -10.85 6.39
CA LEU A 431 28.60 -11.38 7.76
C LEU A 431 27.34 -11.01 8.56
N ASP A 432 26.81 -9.81 8.40
CA ASP A 432 25.54 -9.37 9.00
C ASP A 432 24.36 -10.21 8.48
N ALA A 433 24.38 -10.59 7.19
CA ALA A 433 23.40 -11.53 6.64
C ALA A 433 23.56 -12.94 7.25
N LEU A 434 24.79 -13.44 7.41
CA LEU A 434 25.06 -14.73 8.05
C LEU A 434 24.63 -14.75 9.52
N ILE A 435 24.89 -13.69 10.28
CA ILE A 435 24.48 -13.58 11.69
C ILE A 435 22.95 -13.61 11.80
N ARG A 436 22.24 -12.88 10.92
CA ARG A 436 20.78 -12.94 10.85
C ARG A 436 20.29 -14.35 10.52
N LEU A 437 20.94 -15.04 9.57
CA LEU A 437 20.62 -16.42 9.22
C LEU A 437 20.84 -17.38 10.41
N ILE A 438 21.94 -17.24 11.16
CA ILE A 438 22.25 -18.07 12.35
C ILE A 438 21.17 -17.84 13.42
N LYS A 439 20.87 -16.58 13.75
CA LYS A 439 19.83 -16.24 14.73
C LYS A 439 18.48 -16.83 14.31
N HIS A 440 18.07 -16.63 13.05
CA HIS A 440 16.81 -17.16 12.55
C HIS A 440 16.79 -18.71 12.52
N SER A 441 17.90 -19.36 12.18
CA SER A 441 18.02 -20.82 12.20
C SER A 441 17.87 -21.38 13.63
N CYS A 442 18.43 -20.69 14.64
CA CYS A 442 18.19 -21.02 16.05
C CYS A 442 16.70 -20.97 16.38
N GLU A 443 16.01 -19.89 16.01
CA GLU A 443 14.59 -19.69 16.33
C GLU A 443 13.71 -20.75 15.67
N VAL A 444 13.92 -21.03 14.38
CA VAL A 444 13.13 -22.03 13.62
C VAL A 444 13.33 -23.43 14.19
N LEU A 445 14.57 -23.84 14.48
CA LEU A 445 14.82 -25.18 15.04
C LEU A 445 14.36 -25.31 16.48
N ALA A 446 14.41 -24.23 17.26
CA ALA A 446 13.94 -24.24 18.63
C ALA A 446 12.41 -24.23 18.71
N LEU A 447 11.73 -23.54 17.78
CA LEU A 447 10.30 -23.72 17.53
C LEU A 447 10.01 -25.19 17.15
N TRP A 448 10.76 -25.77 16.22
CA TRP A 448 10.55 -27.16 15.79
C TRP A 448 10.73 -28.16 16.94
N LYS A 449 11.69 -27.91 17.85
CA LYS A 449 11.86 -28.67 19.09
C LYS A 449 10.60 -28.60 19.97
N ILE A 450 10.03 -27.41 20.16
CA ILE A 450 8.77 -27.23 20.92
C ILE A 450 7.63 -28.00 20.23
N LEU A 451 7.50 -27.91 18.90
CA LEU A 451 6.48 -28.65 18.16
C LEU A 451 6.63 -30.18 18.33
N CYS A 452 7.87 -30.68 18.40
CA CYS A 452 8.13 -32.10 18.68
C CYS A 452 7.71 -32.50 20.11
N GLU A 453 7.89 -31.62 21.10
CA GLU A 453 7.42 -31.83 22.49
C GLU A 453 5.89 -31.92 22.58
N HIS A 454 5.18 -31.13 21.77
CA HIS A 454 3.71 -31.08 21.72
C HIS A 454 3.10 -31.95 20.61
N GLN A 455 3.72 -33.10 20.30
CA GLN A 455 3.19 -34.08 19.35
C GLN A 455 2.89 -33.49 17.96
N CYS A 456 3.94 -32.99 17.28
CA CYS A 456 3.89 -32.34 15.96
C CYS A 456 2.85 -32.89 14.95
N HIS A 457 2.70 -34.22 14.84
CA HIS A 457 1.72 -34.85 13.95
C HIS A 457 0.26 -34.41 14.17
N LEU A 458 -0.15 -34.19 15.43
CA LEU A 458 -1.49 -33.69 15.75
C LEU A 458 -1.67 -32.23 15.33
N LEU A 459 -0.64 -31.40 15.54
CA LEU A 459 -0.67 -29.99 15.13
C LEU A 459 -0.74 -29.86 13.62
N VAL A 460 0.07 -30.62 12.89
CA VAL A 460 0.06 -30.63 11.43
C VAL A 460 -1.28 -31.15 10.88
N SER A 461 -1.92 -32.11 11.55
CA SER A 461 -3.25 -32.61 11.13
C SER A 461 -4.36 -31.55 11.20
N LYS A 462 -4.22 -30.51 12.04
CA LYS A 462 -5.17 -29.40 12.18
C LYS A 462 -5.03 -28.32 11.10
N LEU A 463 -3.94 -28.34 10.31
CA LEU A 463 -3.72 -27.42 9.20
C LEU A 463 -4.60 -27.75 8.00
N SER A 464 -4.80 -26.80 7.07
CA SER A 464 -5.54 -27.05 5.83
C SER A 464 -4.81 -28.05 4.93
N LYS A 465 -5.52 -28.74 4.03
CA LYS A 465 -4.90 -29.72 3.12
C LYS A 465 -3.79 -29.11 2.25
N GLU A 466 -4.01 -27.88 1.76
CA GLU A 466 -3.00 -27.13 1.00
C GLU A 466 -1.73 -26.88 1.82
N GLN A 467 -1.89 -26.45 3.08
CA GLN A 467 -0.77 -26.20 3.99
C GLN A 467 -0.02 -27.49 4.34
N GLN A 468 -0.74 -28.59 4.51
CA GLN A 468 -0.13 -29.90 4.75
C GLN A 468 0.71 -30.36 3.54
N ASP A 469 0.23 -30.17 2.32
CA ASP A 469 0.95 -30.57 1.12
C ASP A 469 2.20 -29.69 0.86
N VAL A 470 2.11 -28.39 1.19
CA VAL A 470 3.29 -27.52 1.23
C VAL A 470 4.30 -28.03 2.26
N LEU A 471 3.86 -28.40 3.47
CA LEU A 471 4.77 -28.88 4.52
C LEU A 471 5.41 -30.26 4.18
N LYS A 472 4.70 -31.16 3.48
CA LYS A 472 5.23 -32.44 3.01
C LYS A 472 6.35 -32.29 1.97
N SER A 473 6.28 -31.26 1.14
CA SER A 473 7.30 -30.95 0.12
C SER A 473 8.40 -30.01 0.64
N CYS A 474 8.15 -29.33 1.76
CA CYS A 474 9.07 -28.39 2.39
C CYS A 474 10.29 -29.07 3.01
N THR A 475 11.48 -28.54 2.73
CA THR A 475 12.73 -28.91 3.41
C THR A 475 13.08 -27.93 4.53
N PHE A 476 13.95 -28.30 5.46
CA PHE A 476 14.41 -27.37 6.50
C PHE A 476 15.11 -26.13 5.91
N ARG A 477 15.74 -26.23 4.73
CA ARG A 477 16.22 -25.07 3.99
C ARG A 477 15.08 -24.11 3.67
N ASP A 478 13.99 -24.62 3.10
CA ASP A 478 12.87 -23.78 2.67
C ASP A 478 12.14 -23.20 3.89
N LEU A 479 12.07 -23.96 4.99
CA LEU A 479 11.55 -23.52 6.28
C LEU A 479 12.36 -22.35 6.86
N ILE A 480 13.69 -22.42 6.83
CA ILE A 480 14.59 -21.38 7.35
C ILE A 480 14.64 -20.15 6.43
N LEU A 481 14.58 -20.31 5.11
CA LEU A 481 14.82 -19.20 4.18
C LEU A 481 13.55 -18.48 3.70
N SER A 482 12.44 -19.19 3.54
CA SER A 482 11.32 -18.68 2.72
C SER A 482 9.93 -18.99 3.27
N ARG A 483 9.82 -19.67 4.40
CA ARG A 483 8.52 -20.11 4.96
C ARG A 483 8.31 -19.70 6.42
N SER A 484 8.58 -18.44 6.72
CA SER A 484 8.25 -17.83 8.02
C SER A 484 6.73 -17.77 8.27
N ASP A 485 5.93 -17.72 7.21
CA ASP A 485 4.47 -17.83 7.22
C ASP A 485 3.98 -19.15 7.83
N ILE A 486 4.58 -20.28 7.43
CA ILE A 486 4.25 -21.61 7.97
C ILE A 486 4.66 -21.70 9.45
N CYS A 487 5.82 -21.14 9.83
CA CYS A 487 6.23 -21.08 11.23
C CYS A 487 5.21 -20.31 12.09
N GLY A 488 4.76 -19.14 11.63
CA GLY A 488 3.72 -18.36 12.31
C GLY A 488 2.40 -19.14 12.44
N LEU A 489 1.99 -19.84 11.37
CA LEU A 489 0.79 -20.66 11.39
C LEU A 489 0.87 -21.86 12.35
N LEU A 490 2.03 -22.52 12.42
CA LEU A 490 2.28 -23.60 13.39
C LEU A 490 2.22 -23.09 14.83
N ILE A 491 2.74 -21.88 15.08
CA ILE A 491 2.63 -21.22 16.40
C ILE A 491 1.16 -20.95 16.74
N VAL A 492 0.38 -20.36 15.82
CA VAL A 492 -1.05 -20.09 16.02
C VAL A 492 -1.81 -21.40 16.26
N THR A 493 -1.49 -22.47 15.53
CA THR A 493 -2.13 -23.79 15.69
C THR A 493 -1.82 -24.41 17.05
N LEU A 494 -0.56 -24.28 17.51
CA LEU A 494 -0.14 -24.72 18.85
C LEU A 494 -0.85 -23.94 19.95
N ILE A 495 -0.96 -22.62 19.83
CA ILE A 495 -1.65 -21.81 20.82
C ILE A 495 -3.15 -22.10 20.82
N ASN A 496 -3.75 -22.26 19.64
CA ASN A 496 -5.16 -22.62 19.51
C ASN A 496 -5.45 -23.99 20.11
N SER A 497 -4.53 -24.96 20.08
CA SER A 497 -4.76 -26.23 20.80
C SER A 497 -4.84 -26.03 22.30
N TYR A 498 -3.99 -25.18 22.88
CA TYR A 498 -4.08 -24.82 24.31
C TYR A 498 -5.39 -24.12 24.66
N LEU A 499 -5.84 -23.21 23.78
CA LEU A 499 -7.11 -22.49 23.94
C LEU A 499 -8.33 -23.43 23.88
N HIS A 500 -8.31 -24.47 23.04
CA HIS A 500 -9.39 -25.46 22.97
C HIS A 500 -9.41 -26.39 24.19
N ASP A 501 -8.25 -26.70 24.76
CA ASP A 501 -8.11 -27.55 25.94
C ASP A 501 -8.41 -26.78 27.25
N ASN A 502 -8.84 -25.51 27.17
CA ASN A 502 -9.02 -24.58 28.30
C ASN A 502 -7.76 -24.45 29.18
N ALA A 503 -6.59 -24.75 28.64
CA ALA A 503 -5.32 -24.61 29.32
C ALA A 503 -4.79 -23.18 29.13
N SER A 504 -4.17 -22.61 30.17
CA SER A 504 -3.67 -21.24 30.06
C SER A 504 -2.49 -21.14 29.09
N VAL A 505 -2.56 -20.15 28.19
CA VAL A 505 -1.56 -19.88 27.15
C VAL A 505 -0.29 -19.22 27.71
N GLY A 506 -0.30 -18.76 28.98
CA GLY A 506 0.79 -17.97 29.55
C GLY A 506 2.16 -18.65 29.57
N SER A 507 2.21 -19.94 29.90
CA SER A 507 3.47 -20.69 29.98
C SER A 507 4.09 -20.92 28.61
N ILE A 508 3.29 -21.39 27.64
CA ILE A 508 3.74 -21.64 26.27
C ILE A 508 4.11 -20.34 25.55
N SER A 509 3.34 -19.26 25.77
CA SER A 509 3.62 -17.93 25.23
C SER A 509 4.95 -17.36 25.74
N THR A 510 5.25 -17.54 27.03
CA THR A 510 6.56 -17.13 27.59
C THR A 510 7.70 -17.95 26.98
N LYS A 511 7.53 -19.27 26.89
CA LYS A 511 8.52 -20.15 26.24
C LYS A 511 8.77 -19.80 24.78
N LEU A 512 7.72 -19.47 24.01
CA LEU A 512 7.85 -19.04 22.61
C LEU A 512 8.54 -17.67 22.48
N ARG A 513 8.28 -16.71 23.38
CA ARG A 513 8.97 -15.41 23.38
C ARG A 513 10.46 -15.54 23.69
N ASP A 514 10.83 -16.45 24.59
CA ASP A 514 12.23 -16.68 24.95
C ASP A 514 13.00 -17.40 23.82
N VAL A 515 12.31 -18.29 23.10
CA VAL A 515 12.91 -19.19 22.12
C VAL A 515 12.92 -18.63 20.71
N CYS A 516 11.86 -17.95 20.27
CA CYS A 516 11.70 -17.43 18.91
C CYS A 516 11.08 -16.02 18.88
N PRO A 517 11.79 -14.99 19.38
CA PRO A 517 11.26 -13.63 19.51
C PRO A 517 10.96 -12.93 18.17
N ASN A 518 11.62 -13.27 17.07
CA ASN A 518 11.31 -12.68 15.77
C ASN A 518 10.10 -13.34 15.09
N LEU A 519 9.85 -14.62 15.41
CA LEU A 519 8.68 -15.38 14.92
C LEU A 519 7.43 -15.18 15.79
N TYR A 520 7.61 -14.95 17.09
CA TYR A 520 6.53 -14.75 18.05
C TYR A 520 6.81 -13.53 18.93
N ARG A 521 6.19 -12.41 18.56
CA ARG A 521 6.48 -11.11 19.17
C ARG A 521 5.68 -10.89 20.44
N HIS A 522 5.97 -9.78 21.13
CA HIS A 522 5.22 -9.39 22.31
C HIS A 522 3.74 -9.12 21.97
N GLU A 523 3.49 -8.50 20.81
CA GLU A 523 2.15 -8.16 20.33
C GLU A 523 1.32 -9.41 20.04
N ASP A 524 1.94 -10.47 19.49
CA ASP A 524 1.31 -11.77 19.29
C ASP A 524 0.92 -12.42 20.62
N ALA A 525 1.80 -12.33 21.63
CA ALA A 525 1.53 -12.83 22.97
C ALA A 525 0.36 -12.11 23.65
N VAL A 526 0.28 -10.79 23.50
CA VAL A 526 -0.84 -10.00 24.01
C VAL A 526 -2.13 -10.34 23.27
N SER A 527 -2.09 -10.48 21.94
CA SER A 527 -3.24 -10.89 21.12
C SER A 527 -3.82 -12.24 21.55
N HIS A 528 -2.98 -13.26 21.75
CA HIS A 528 -3.45 -14.57 22.21
C HIS A 528 -3.95 -14.53 23.65
N LYS A 529 -3.33 -13.73 24.53
CA LYS A 529 -3.83 -13.56 25.91
C LYS A 529 -5.18 -12.84 25.94
N ALA A 530 -5.38 -11.83 25.09
CA ALA A 530 -6.66 -11.17 24.91
C ALA A 530 -7.70 -12.16 24.36
N THR A 531 -7.34 -12.98 23.36
CA THR A 531 -8.20 -14.05 22.82
C THR A 531 -8.62 -15.06 23.89
N GLU A 532 -7.71 -15.47 24.78
CA GLU A 532 -8.02 -16.34 25.94
C GLU A 532 -9.11 -15.71 26.82
N ILE A 533 -8.93 -14.42 27.19
CA ILE A 533 -9.90 -13.69 28.03
C ILE A 533 -11.25 -13.53 27.31
N LEU A 534 -11.24 -13.26 26.00
CA LEU A 534 -12.46 -13.13 25.18
C LEU A 534 -13.20 -14.45 25.02
N MET A 535 -12.50 -15.58 24.92
CA MET A 535 -13.16 -16.90 24.91
C MET A 535 -13.77 -17.21 26.27
N LEU A 536 -13.06 -16.90 27.36
CA LEU A 536 -13.57 -17.06 28.71
C LEU A 536 -14.78 -16.15 28.99
N SER A 537 -14.84 -14.94 28.41
CA SER A 537 -16.00 -14.05 28.59
C SER A 537 -17.26 -14.55 27.88
N LYS A 538 -17.13 -15.36 26.81
CA LYS A 538 -18.29 -16.03 26.17
C LYS A 538 -18.97 -17.06 27.08
N SER A 539 -18.24 -17.62 28.04
CA SER A 539 -18.76 -18.58 29.03
C SER A 539 -19.35 -17.92 30.29
N CYS A 540 -19.24 -16.59 30.45
CA CYS A 540 -19.81 -15.87 31.59
C CYS A 540 -21.34 -15.77 31.48
N THR A 541 -22.02 -16.06 32.58
CA THR A 541 -23.48 -15.85 32.72
C THR A 541 -23.83 -14.46 33.24
N ASP A 542 -22.93 -13.83 33.97
CA ASP A 542 -23.12 -12.49 34.56
C ASP A 542 -22.67 -11.39 33.58
N PRO A 543 -23.53 -10.39 33.24
CA PRO A 543 -23.17 -9.28 32.37
C PRO A 543 -22.06 -8.38 32.94
N ASP A 544 -21.98 -8.18 34.26
CA ASP A 544 -20.99 -7.28 34.86
C ASP A 544 -19.59 -7.91 34.84
N GLU A 545 -19.51 -9.20 35.18
CA GLU A 545 -18.26 -9.98 35.07
C GLU A 545 -17.80 -10.06 33.60
N LYS A 546 -18.73 -10.19 32.66
CA LYS A 546 -18.44 -10.17 31.23
C LYS A 546 -17.83 -8.81 30.82
N ASP A 547 -18.40 -7.69 31.25
CA ASP A 547 -17.87 -6.35 30.95
C ASP A 547 -16.47 -6.13 31.54
N GLU A 548 -16.24 -6.58 32.78
CA GLU A 548 -14.92 -6.49 33.44
C GLU A 548 -13.84 -7.27 32.65
N ARG A 549 -14.15 -8.49 32.20
CA ARG A 549 -13.24 -9.28 31.36
C ARG A 549 -12.97 -8.63 30.01
N LEU A 550 -14.01 -8.05 29.37
CA LEU A 550 -13.87 -7.31 28.11
C LEU A 550 -12.96 -6.08 28.25
N ARG A 551 -13.13 -5.31 29.32
CA ARG A 551 -12.25 -4.15 29.65
C ARG A 551 -10.83 -4.58 29.93
N THR A 552 -10.63 -5.70 30.62
CA THR A 552 -9.29 -6.24 30.89
C THR A 552 -8.59 -6.65 29.58
N ALA A 553 -9.29 -7.34 28.68
CA ALA A 553 -8.77 -7.70 27.36
C ALA A 553 -8.41 -6.45 26.54
N LEU A 554 -9.26 -5.42 26.58
CA LEU A 554 -9.01 -4.14 25.93
C LEU A 554 -7.77 -3.44 26.49
N GLN A 555 -7.61 -3.40 27.82
CA GLN A 555 -6.46 -2.75 28.46
C GLN A 555 -5.13 -3.43 28.09
N LEU A 556 -5.13 -4.76 27.97
CA LEU A 556 -3.99 -5.51 27.45
C LEU A 556 -3.71 -5.14 25.98
N CYS A 557 -4.72 -5.07 25.12
CA CYS A 557 -4.53 -4.65 23.74
C CYS A 557 -3.98 -3.21 23.64
N LYS A 558 -4.42 -2.28 24.50
CA LYS A 558 -3.91 -0.90 24.51
C LYS A 558 -2.40 -0.82 24.82
N SER A 559 -1.87 -1.72 25.64
CA SER A 559 -0.43 -1.70 25.98
C SER A 559 0.47 -2.16 24.84
N ALA A 560 -0.04 -3.00 23.93
CA ALA A 560 0.70 -3.52 22.77
C ALA A 560 0.48 -2.74 21.45
N ALA A 561 -0.37 -1.71 21.44
CA ALA A 561 -0.57 -0.85 20.27
C ALA A 561 0.73 -0.09 19.91
N PRO A 562 1.05 0.10 18.60
CA PRO A 562 0.16 -0.04 17.44
C PRO A 562 0.27 -1.35 16.65
N ASN A 563 1.30 -2.18 16.85
CA ASN A 563 1.64 -3.33 15.96
C ASN A 563 0.79 -4.60 16.18
N LEU A 564 -0.47 -4.45 16.59
CA LEU A 564 -1.37 -5.58 16.86
C LEU A 564 -2.05 -6.10 15.59
N PRO A 565 -2.42 -7.39 15.55
CA PRO A 565 -3.29 -7.94 14.51
C PRO A 565 -4.74 -7.45 14.70
N LEU A 566 -5.00 -6.18 14.38
CA LEU A 566 -6.27 -5.48 14.63
C LEU A 566 -7.47 -6.22 14.06
N THR A 567 -7.40 -6.72 12.82
CA THR A 567 -8.54 -7.39 12.16
C THR A 567 -9.09 -8.58 12.96
N SER A 568 -8.22 -9.46 13.47
CA SER A 568 -8.67 -10.63 14.23
C SER A 568 -9.27 -10.22 15.58
N ILE A 569 -8.61 -9.29 16.29
CA ILE A 569 -9.03 -8.85 17.62
C ILE A 569 -10.34 -8.06 17.55
N CYS A 570 -10.46 -7.11 16.62
CA CYS A 570 -11.68 -6.33 16.42
C CYS A 570 -12.87 -7.23 16.06
N GLN A 571 -12.68 -8.21 15.18
CA GLN A 571 -13.73 -9.20 14.87
C GLN A 571 -14.18 -9.98 16.11
N GLN A 572 -13.25 -10.40 16.98
CA GLN A 572 -13.60 -11.10 18.22
C GLN A 572 -14.36 -10.18 19.20
N PHE A 573 -13.97 -8.91 19.34
CA PHE A 573 -14.70 -7.93 20.15
C PHE A 573 -16.10 -7.64 19.59
N THR A 574 -16.24 -7.52 18.27
CA THR A 574 -17.54 -7.36 17.59
C THR A 574 -18.44 -8.57 17.87
N GLN A 575 -17.92 -9.80 17.74
CA GLN A 575 -18.67 -11.02 18.07
C GLN A 575 -19.06 -11.12 19.56
N ALA A 576 -18.28 -10.51 20.45
CA ALA A 576 -18.59 -10.45 21.88
C ALA A 576 -19.62 -9.37 22.24
N GLY A 577 -19.96 -8.46 21.30
CA GLY A 577 -20.85 -7.32 21.46
C GLY A 577 -20.20 -6.08 22.06
N PHE A 578 -18.86 -6.00 22.10
CA PHE A 578 -18.11 -4.92 22.75
C PHE A 578 -17.64 -3.85 21.75
N TYR A 579 -18.59 -3.09 21.22
CA TYR A 579 -18.33 -2.11 20.14
C TYR A 579 -17.52 -0.89 20.60
N SER A 580 -17.72 -0.44 21.84
CA SER A 580 -16.97 0.67 22.43
C SER A 580 -15.47 0.40 22.49
N GLY A 581 -15.08 -0.83 22.85
CA GLY A 581 -13.68 -1.23 22.88
C GLY A 581 -13.03 -1.27 21.50
N VAL A 582 -13.77 -1.60 20.43
CA VAL A 582 -13.24 -1.58 19.06
C VAL A 582 -12.89 -0.15 18.64
N ILE A 583 -13.80 0.81 18.88
CA ILE A 583 -13.57 2.22 18.55
C ILE A 583 -12.36 2.76 19.32
N GLU A 584 -12.32 2.51 20.64
CA GLU A 584 -11.22 2.99 21.48
C GLU A 584 -9.87 2.37 21.11
N LEU A 585 -9.83 1.05 20.84
CA LEU A 585 -8.60 0.37 20.42
C LEU A 585 -8.10 0.89 19.07
N CYS A 586 -8.98 1.04 18.08
CA CYS A 586 -8.60 1.54 16.75
C CYS A 586 -8.12 2.99 16.82
N SER A 587 -8.77 3.83 17.63
CA SER A 587 -8.35 5.22 17.86
C SER A 587 -6.95 5.29 18.51
N ILE A 588 -6.69 4.47 19.54
CA ILE A 588 -5.37 4.42 20.19
C ILE A 588 -4.29 3.88 19.25
N CYS A 589 -4.60 2.85 18.46
CA CYS A 589 -3.68 2.32 17.45
C CYS A 589 -3.35 3.37 16.39
N ALA A 590 -4.34 4.13 15.90
CA ALA A 590 -4.13 5.20 14.95
C ALA A 590 -3.30 6.36 15.54
N ALA A 591 -3.59 6.78 16.77
CA ALA A 591 -2.87 7.84 17.46
C ALA A 591 -1.40 7.47 17.77
N LYS A 592 -1.14 6.23 18.20
CA LYS A 592 0.22 5.74 18.43
C LYS A 592 0.97 5.43 17.12
N GLY A 593 0.25 5.08 16.06
CA GLY A 593 0.81 4.80 14.74
C GLY A 593 1.26 6.06 13.99
N ASP A 594 0.65 7.21 14.28
CA ASP A 594 1.07 8.53 13.75
C ASP A 594 1.04 9.59 14.87
N PRO A 595 2.08 9.65 15.72
CA PRO A 595 2.19 10.62 16.81
C PRO A 595 2.35 12.07 16.34
N SER A 596 2.84 12.29 15.13
CA SER A 596 3.07 13.60 14.51
C SER A 596 1.84 14.19 13.82
N GLU A 597 0.74 13.44 13.74
CA GLU A 597 -0.46 13.78 12.96
C GLU A 597 -0.16 14.11 11.48
N ALA A 598 0.85 13.44 10.91
CA ALA A 598 1.24 13.61 9.51
C ALA A 598 0.08 13.24 8.57
N ALA A 599 -0.74 12.25 8.94
CA ALA A 599 -1.94 11.86 8.21
C ALA A 599 -2.98 12.98 8.13
N LEU A 600 -3.16 13.74 9.23
CA LEU A 600 -4.13 14.83 9.28
C LEU A 600 -3.63 16.03 8.48
N HIS A 601 -2.34 16.33 8.52
CA HIS A 601 -1.72 17.36 7.70
C HIS A 601 -1.83 17.05 6.21
N PHE A 602 -1.49 15.82 5.81
CA PHE A 602 -1.68 15.32 4.44
C PHE A 602 -3.13 15.45 3.99
N TYR A 603 -4.06 15.04 4.87
CA TYR A 603 -5.47 15.21 4.61
C TYR A 603 -5.77 16.69 4.44
N ARG A 604 -5.50 17.62 5.36
CA ARG A 604 -5.88 19.04 5.23
C ARG A 604 -5.34 19.73 3.96
N ASN A 605 -4.20 19.29 3.43
CA ASN A 605 -3.51 19.91 2.30
C ASN A 605 -3.93 19.40 0.90
N ASN A 606 -5.09 18.76 0.76
CA ASN A 606 -5.55 18.22 -0.55
C ASN A 606 -4.78 17.02 -1.10
N GLU A 607 -4.24 16.19 -0.20
CA GLU A 607 -3.60 14.91 -0.55
C GLU A 607 -2.52 15.09 -1.63
N PRO A 608 -1.49 15.94 -1.38
CA PRO A 608 -0.48 16.25 -2.37
C PRO A 608 0.33 14.99 -2.71
N VAL A 609 0.45 14.67 -4.01
CA VAL A 609 1.13 13.45 -4.50
C VAL A 609 2.62 13.40 -4.12
N GLU A 610 3.23 14.56 -3.81
CA GLU A 610 4.63 14.68 -3.40
C GLU A 610 4.89 14.20 -1.96
N ASP A 611 3.88 14.22 -1.09
CA ASP A 611 4.02 13.87 0.34
C ASP A 611 3.81 12.37 0.58
N GLN A 612 4.83 11.57 0.26
CA GLN A 612 4.80 10.11 0.46
C GLN A 612 4.70 9.71 1.93
N GLU A 613 5.28 10.49 2.84
CA GLU A 613 5.26 10.21 4.28
C GLU A 613 3.84 10.42 4.84
N GLY A 614 3.21 11.54 4.49
CA GLY A 614 1.82 11.82 4.82
C GLY A 614 0.84 10.81 4.23
N PHE A 615 1.07 10.36 2.99
CA PHE A 615 0.25 9.33 2.36
C PHE A 615 0.32 7.98 3.10
N VAL A 616 1.52 7.52 3.47
CA VAL A 616 1.70 6.26 4.21
C VAL A 616 1.06 6.35 5.60
N ALA A 617 1.21 7.48 6.31
CA ALA A 617 0.56 7.71 7.59
C ALA A 617 -0.97 7.71 7.47
N PHE A 618 -1.51 8.38 6.44
CA PHE A 618 -2.95 8.39 6.15
C PHE A 618 -3.49 7.00 5.87
N GLN A 619 -2.82 6.22 5.01
CA GLN A 619 -3.22 4.85 4.71
C GLN A 619 -3.19 3.95 5.95
N SER A 620 -2.18 4.11 6.81
CA SER A 620 -2.07 3.38 8.07
C SER A 620 -3.23 3.67 9.03
N ARG A 621 -3.59 4.95 9.21
CA ARG A 621 -4.76 5.34 10.02
C ARG A 621 -6.08 4.84 9.42
N MET A 622 -6.26 4.98 8.11
CA MET A 622 -7.45 4.46 7.41
C MET A 622 -7.58 2.94 7.53
N ASN A 623 -6.47 2.20 7.51
CA ASN A 623 -6.48 0.76 7.75
C ASN A 623 -6.98 0.39 9.16
N CYS A 624 -6.71 1.24 10.17
CA CYS A 624 -7.25 1.06 11.52
C CYS A 624 -8.77 1.33 11.54
N TYR A 625 -9.24 2.44 10.96
CA TYR A 625 -10.68 2.76 10.95
C TYR A 625 -11.50 1.86 10.00
N ARG A 626 -10.86 1.17 9.06
CA ARG A 626 -11.51 0.13 8.26
C ARG A 626 -12.16 -0.94 9.15
N GLU A 627 -11.55 -1.29 10.28
CA GLU A 627 -12.14 -2.25 11.22
C GLU A 627 -13.39 -1.70 11.91
N ILE A 628 -13.47 -0.38 12.15
CA ILE A 628 -14.68 0.28 12.64
C ILE A 628 -15.77 0.25 11.56
N LYS A 629 -15.43 0.52 10.28
CA LYS A 629 -16.39 0.38 9.18
C LYS A 629 -16.94 -1.05 9.09
N LEU A 630 -16.10 -2.08 9.21
CA LEU A 630 -16.52 -3.49 9.21
C LEU A 630 -17.41 -3.83 10.43
N MET A 631 -17.12 -3.26 11.59
CA MET A 631 -17.98 -3.41 12.77
C MET A 631 -19.35 -2.76 12.54
N LEU A 632 -19.40 -1.54 12.01
CA LEU A 632 -20.65 -0.85 11.67
C LEU A 632 -21.44 -1.64 10.61
N GLU A 633 -20.76 -2.21 9.62
CA GLU A 633 -21.36 -3.09 8.62
C GLU A 633 -22.04 -4.31 9.25
N HIS A 634 -21.37 -4.96 10.20
CA HIS A 634 -21.92 -6.10 10.92
C HIS A 634 -23.19 -5.73 11.70
N VAL A 635 -23.15 -4.60 12.42
CA VAL A 635 -24.31 -4.09 13.18
C VAL A 635 -25.46 -3.70 12.23
N PHE A 636 -25.16 -3.00 11.13
CA PHE A 636 -26.14 -2.58 10.14
C PHE A 636 -26.80 -3.77 9.43
N THR A 637 -26.01 -4.77 9.04
CA THR A 637 -26.54 -6.01 8.43
C THR A 637 -27.48 -6.73 9.39
N ASN A 638 -27.15 -6.78 10.68
CA ASN A 638 -28.03 -7.38 11.70
C ASN A 638 -29.36 -6.61 11.82
N VAL A 639 -29.33 -5.26 11.76
CA VAL A 639 -30.52 -4.40 11.74
C VAL A 639 -31.36 -4.66 10.48
N CYS A 640 -30.74 -4.74 9.30
CA CYS A 640 -31.45 -5.00 8.04
C CYS A 640 -32.07 -6.39 7.99
N ASN A 641 -31.37 -7.43 8.49
CA ASN A 641 -31.91 -8.78 8.58
C ASN A 641 -33.12 -8.87 9.52
N SER A 642 -33.14 -8.07 10.60
CA SER A 642 -34.32 -7.94 11.47
C SER A 642 -35.54 -7.42 10.70
N LYS A 643 -35.35 -6.40 9.83
CA LYS A 643 -36.41 -5.80 9.00
C LYS A 643 -36.97 -6.75 7.94
N VAL A 644 -36.14 -7.63 7.36
CA VAL A 644 -36.56 -8.56 6.28
C VAL A 644 -37.29 -9.80 6.80
N SER A 645 -36.96 -10.27 8.02
CA SER A 645 -37.64 -11.43 8.65
C SER A 645 -39.08 -11.14 9.11
N SER A 646 -39.49 -9.87 9.17
CA SER A 646 -40.81 -9.46 9.69
C SER A 646 -41.81 -9.22 8.55
N ILE A 647 -42.31 -10.31 7.94
CA ILE A 647 -43.43 -10.26 6.98
C ILE A 647 -44.77 -9.99 7.71
N TYR A 648 -44.80 -10.14 9.05
CA TYR A 648 -45.92 -9.79 9.91
C TYR A 648 -45.42 -8.98 11.12
N PRO A 649 -45.70 -7.66 11.20
CA PRO A 649 -45.26 -6.84 12.32
C PRO A 649 -46.02 -7.26 13.58
N SER A 650 -45.33 -7.90 14.51
CA SER A 650 -45.79 -8.08 15.89
C SER A 650 -45.28 -6.91 16.75
N LEU A 651 -45.98 -6.58 17.84
CA LEU A 651 -45.55 -5.52 18.76
C LEU A 651 -44.12 -5.78 19.30
N GLU A 652 -43.70 -7.03 19.43
CA GLU A 652 -42.34 -7.41 19.89
C GLU A 652 -41.24 -7.22 18.83
N SER A 653 -41.56 -7.23 17.53
CA SER A 653 -40.57 -6.97 16.47
C SER A 653 -40.25 -5.48 16.33
N ALA A 654 -41.25 -4.60 16.57
CA ALA A 654 -41.07 -3.16 16.47
C ALA A 654 -40.16 -2.58 17.58
N ASP A 655 -40.22 -3.15 18.79
CA ASP A 655 -39.33 -2.75 19.90
C ASP A 655 -37.89 -3.22 19.68
N ARG A 656 -37.68 -4.39 19.05
CA ARG A 656 -36.32 -4.86 18.69
C ARG A 656 -35.69 -4.01 17.60
N ASP A 657 -36.44 -3.62 16.57
CA ASP A 657 -35.95 -2.78 15.48
C ASP A 657 -35.58 -1.37 15.96
N LYS A 658 -36.36 -0.80 16.88
CA LYS A 658 -36.01 0.45 17.57
C LYS A 658 -34.76 0.32 18.42
N LEU A 659 -34.64 -0.77 19.20
CA LEU A 659 -33.44 -1.01 20.02
C LEU A 659 -32.17 -1.14 19.15
N ALA A 660 -32.25 -1.85 18.03
CA ALA A 660 -31.11 -2.08 17.15
C ALA A 660 -30.70 -0.80 16.39
N ASN A 661 -31.67 0.02 15.94
CA ASN A 661 -31.38 1.36 15.43
C ASN A 661 -30.76 2.27 16.50
N ASN A 662 -31.27 2.24 17.74
CA ASN A 662 -30.70 3.01 18.86
C ASN A 662 -29.28 2.55 19.21
N GLN A 663 -28.97 1.26 19.06
CA GLN A 663 -27.60 0.75 19.20
C GLN A 663 -26.68 1.29 18.11
N LEU A 664 -27.11 1.32 16.84
CA LEU A 664 -26.31 1.88 15.75
C LEU A 664 -26.02 3.37 15.98
N ILE A 665 -27.04 4.16 16.34
CA ILE A 665 -26.90 5.60 16.61
C ILE A 665 -25.97 5.84 17.81
N SER A 666 -26.08 5.03 18.87
CA SER A 666 -25.20 5.18 20.04
C SER A 666 -23.73 4.83 19.73
N ILE A 667 -23.48 3.84 18.87
CA ILE A 667 -22.12 3.50 18.41
C ILE A 667 -21.55 4.64 17.54
N ILE A 668 -22.35 5.21 16.63
CA ILE A 668 -21.94 6.35 15.81
C ILE A 668 -21.62 7.55 16.71
N SER A 669 -22.49 7.87 17.66
CA SER A 669 -22.25 8.94 18.63
C SER A 669 -20.96 8.72 19.42
N LEU A 670 -20.67 7.49 19.84
CA LEU A 670 -19.43 7.16 20.54
C LEU A 670 -18.19 7.34 19.64
N ALA A 671 -18.27 6.99 18.36
CA ALA A 671 -17.19 7.22 17.40
C ALA A 671 -16.94 8.73 17.17
N LEU A 672 -18.00 9.55 17.18
CA LEU A 672 -17.91 11.01 17.03
C LEU A 672 -17.45 11.75 18.29
N GLN A 673 -17.47 11.10 19.47
CA GLN A 673 -16.89 11.65 20.70
C GLN A 673 -15.36 11.59 20.72
N CYS A 674 -14.75 10.81 19.83
CA CYS A 674 -13.30 10.75 19.68
C CYS A 674 -12.79 12.05 19.05
N GLN A 675 -11.65 12.57 19.50
CA GLN A 675 -11.12 13.85 18.96
C GLN A 675 -10.50 13.72 17.55
N ASP A 676 -10.53 12.53 16.96
CA ASP A 676 -9.80 12.23 15.73
C ASP A 676 -10.64 12.53 14.48
N GLN A 677 -10.31 13.63 13.80
CA GLN A 677 -11.01 14.07 12.59
C GLN A 677 -11.02 13.01 11.49
N LEU A 678 -9.96 12.18 11.38
CA LEU A 678 -9.85 11.15 10.35
C LEU A 678 -10.80 9.97 10.61
N LEU A 679 -11.07 9.66 11.89
CA LEU A 679 -12.10 8.69 12.25
C LEU A 679 -13.49 9.19 11.84
N HIS A 680 -13.79 10.47 12.08
CA HIS A 680 -15.07 11.05 11.70
C HIS A 680 -15.31 10.93 10.20
N ILE A 681 -14.29 11.22 9.39
CA ILE A 681 -14.34 11.08 7.93
C ILE A 681 -14.65 9.65 7.52
N ALA A 682 -13.99 8.65 8.14
CA ALA A 682 -14.28 7.25 7.86
C ALA A 682 -15.76 6.88 8.17
N VAL A 683 -16.32 7.41 9.26
CA VAL A 683 -17.74 7.19 9.61
C VAL A 683 -18.66 7.91 8.61
N TYR A 684 -18.37 9.16 8.22
CA TYR A 684 -19.16 9.91 7.24
C TYR A 684 -19.18 9.24 5.87
N GLU A 685 -18.03 8.74 5.39
CA GLU A 685 -17.96 7.96 4.15
C GLU A 685 -18.81 6.69 4.24
N TRP A 686 -18.79 6.00 5.37
CA TRP A 686 -19.61 4.81 5.57
C TRP A 686 -21.10 5.16 5.56
N LEU A 687 -21.54 6.23 6.24
CA LEU A 687 -22.92 6.72 6.23
C LEU A 687 -23.40 7.11 4.83
N LEU A 688 -22.56 7.79 4.05
CA LEU A 688 -22.86 8.15 2.65
C LEU A 688 -23.00 6.91 1.77
N SER A 689 -22.12 5.91 1.91
CA SER A 689 -22.19 4.67 1.13
C SER A 689 -23.47 3.87 1.38
N HIS A 690 -24.07 4.00 2.58
CA HIS A 690 -25.31 3.35 2.97
C HIS A 690 -26.57 4.23 2.78
N ASN A 691 -26.41 5.43 2.20
CA ASN A 691 -27.49 6.39 1.97
C ASN A 691 -28.25 6.81 3.26
N LEU A 692 -27.56 6.83 4.41
CA LEU A 692 -28.12 7.24 5.70
C LEU A 692 -28.06 8.77 5.87
N LEU A 693 -28.70 9.48 4.95
CA LEU A 693 -28.62 10.93 4.82
C LEU A 693 -29.26 11.70 6.00
N GLY A 694 -30.34 11.15 6.57
CA GLY A 694 -31.03 11.75 7.72
C GLY A 694 -30.12 11.77 8.96
N GLU A 695 -29.53 10.62 9.29
CA GLU A 695 -28.61 10.46 10.43
C GLU A 695 -27.37 11.35 10.26
N LEU A 696 -26.84 11.48 9.04
CA LEU A 696 -25.71 12.37 8.74
C LEU A 696 -26.05 13.84 9.05
N LEU A 697 -27.28 14.28 8.77
CA LEU A 697 -27.74 15.65 9.06
C LEU A 697 -28.04 15.90 10.54
N GLU A 698 -28.21 14.86 11.36
CA GLU A 698 -28.34 15.02 12.82
C GLU A 698 -27.01 15.31 13.51
N ILE A 699 -25.88 15.07 12.84
CA ILE A 699 -24.55 15.28 13.38
C ILE A 699 -24.22 16.78 13.39
N SER A 700 -23.97 17.32 14.58
CA SER A 700 -23.61 18.73 14.81
C SER A 700 -22.10 19.00 14.79
N GLU A 701 -21.26 17.98 14.57
CA GLU A 701 -19.81 18.11 14.62
C GLU A 701 -19.25 18.95 13.46
N PRO A 702 -18.43 19.99 13.71
CA PRO A 702 -17.90 20.88 12.67
C PRO A 702 -17.07 20.16 11.59
N SER A 703 -16.44 19.04 11.96
CA SER A 703 -15.69 18.17 11.04
C SER A 703 -16.51 17.67 9.84
N LEU A 704 -17.84 17.57 9.97
CA LEU A 704 -18.73 17.19 8.88
C LEU A 704 -18.80 18.27 7.80
N GLY A 705 -18.83 19.54 8.19
CA GLY A 705 -18.84 20.67 7.26
C GLY A 705 -17.57 20.70 6.39
N ASP A 706 -16.41 20.51 7.00
CA ASP A 706 -15.13 20.43 6.29
C ASP A 706 -15.09 19.25 5.31
N PHE A 707 -15.61 18.09 5.74
CA PHE A 707 -15.70 16.90 4.89
C PHE A 707 -16.63 17.12 3.69
N LEU A 708 -17.86 17.59 3.91
CA LEU A 708 -18.85 17.80 2.85
C LEU A 708 -18.42 18.90 1.87
N GLY A 709 -17.90 20.03 2.36
CA GLY A 709 -17.39 21.11 1.50
C GLY A 709 -16.27 20.65 0.58
N ARG A 710 -15.46 19.71 1.06
CA ARG A 710 -14.34 19.16 0.32
C ARG A 710 -14.73 18.04 -0.64
N ALA A 711 -15.64 17.16 -0.22
CA ALA A 711 -16.25 16.16 -1.11
C ALA A 711 -16.94 16.85 -2.29
N PHE A 712 -17.63 17.97 -2.04
CA PHE A 712 -18.19 18.81 -3.10
C PHE A 712 -17.12 19.40 -4.03
N ASN A 713 -16.01 19.94 -3.50
CA ASN A 713 -14.93 20.47 -4.34
C ASN A 713 -14.28 19.40 -5.23
N ARG A 714 -14.23 18.13 -4.80
CA ARG A 714 -13.74 17.01 -5.61
C ARG A 714 -14.72 16.59 -6.69
N THR A 715 -16.01 16.53 -6.35
CA THR A 715 -17.07 16.10 -7.27
C THR A 715 -18.20 17.14 -7.33
N PRO A 716 -17.99 18.27 -8.03
CA PRO A 716 -18.98 19.35 -8.09
C PRO A 716 -20.26 18.96 -8.85
N GLU A 717 -20.20 17.91 -9.67
CA GLU A 717 -21.35 17.36 -10.40
C GLU A 717 -22.29 16.51 -9.51
N ASN A 718 -21.83 16.10 -8.32
CA ASN A 718 -22.64 15.28 -7.43
C ASN A 718 -23.64 16.15 -6.64
N LEU A 719 -24.82 16.34 -7.23
CA LEU A 719 -25.90 17.13 -6.67
C LEU A 719 -26.37 16.66 -5.28
N VAL A 720 -26.23 15.36 -4.96
CA VAL A 720 -26.63 14.81 -3.65
C VAL A 720 -25.75 15.36 -2.54
N LEU A 721 -24.43 15.48 -2.77
CA LEU A 721 -23.50 16.05 -1.81
C LEU A 721 -23.72 17.56 -1.61
N ALA A 722 -23.99 18.26 -2.71
CA ALA A 722 -24.31 19.68 -2.65
C ALA A 722 -25.61 19.93 -1.87
N ASP A 723 -26.62 19.06 -2.08
CA ASP A 723 -27.89 19.10 -1.37
C ASP A 723 -27.72 18.85 0.13
N LEU A 724 -26.88 17.89 0.51
CA LEU A 724 -26.53 17.62 1.91
C LEU A 724 -25.80 18.78 2.57
N LEU A 725 -24.86 19.41 1.86
CA LEU A 725 -24.03 20.48 2.39
C LEU A 725 -24.85 21.71 2.78
N TRP A 726 -25.78 22.16 1.94
CA TRP A 726 -26.61 23.32 2.29
C TRP A 726 -27.59 23.00 3.42
N LYS A 727 -28.15 21.78 3.46
CA LYS A 727 -29.02 21.31 4.56
C LYS A 727 -28.28 21.25 5.90
N TYR A 728 -27.03 20.78 5.89
CA TYR A 728 -26.16 20.80 7.07
C TYR A 728 -25.92 22.23 7.56
N HIS A 729 -25.57 23.16 6.66
CA HIS A 729 -25.36 24.56 7.02
C HIS A 729 -26.64 25.23 7.54
N GLU A 730 -27.81 24.96 6.95
CA GLU A 730 -29.11 25.46 7.40
C GLU A 730 -29.41 25.01 8.83
N ARG A 731 -29.20 23.71 9.13
CA ARG A 731 -29.50 23.12 10.45
C ARG A 731 -28.55 23.59 11.55
N ASN A 732 -27.29 23.87 11.21
CA ASN A 732 -26.29 24.41 12.14
C ASN A 732 -26.33 25.95 12.28
N GLY A 733 -27.36 26.61 11.75
CA GLY A 733 -27.54 28.07 11.85
C GLY A 733 -26.60 28.90 10.97
N GLN A 734 -25.84 28.26 10.07
CA GLN A 734 -24.90 28.89 9.15
C GLN A 734 -25.61 29.27 7.83
N HIS A 735 -26.55 30.20 7.89
CA HIS A 735 -27.43 30.47 6.73
C HIS A 735 -26.73 31.19 5.56
N ALA A 736 -25.66 31.96 5.78
CA ALA A 736 -24.92 32.62 4.70
C ALA A 736 -24.13 31.63 3.81
N PRO A 737 -23.36 30.66 4.35
CA PRO A 737 -22.79 29.57 3.56
C PRO A 737 -23.84 28.72 2.84
N ALA A 738 -24.97 28.39 3.50
CA ALA A 738 -26.07 27.66 2.88
C ALA A 738 -26.62 28.41 1.64
N SER A 739 -26.88 29.70 1.79
CA SER A 739 -27.38 30.55 0.70
C SER A 739 -26.39 30.64 -0.48
N LYS A 740 -25.09 30.80 -0.21
CA LYS A 740 -24.05 30.78 -1.26
C LYS A 740 -23.98 29.44 -2.01
N MET A 741 -24.19 28.32 -1.32
CA MET A 741 -24.23 27.01 -1.96
C MET A 741 -25.51 26.81 -2.79
N LEU A 742 -26.66 27.28 -2.31
CA LEU A 742 -27.92 27.26 -3.06
C LEU A 742 -27.86 28.14 -4.32
N ASP A 743 -27.22 29.31 -4.26
CA ASP A 743 -26.96 30.15 -5.43
C ASP A 743 -26.09 29.43 -6.47
N LYS A 744 -25.01 28.78 -6.01
CA LYS A 744 -24.18 27.96 -6.91
C LYS A 744 -24.98 26.83 -7.54
N LEU A 745 -25.78 26.10 -6.75
CA LEU A 745 -26.64 25.02 -7.25
C LEU A 745 -27.64 25.51 -8.31
N ALA A 746 -28.27 26.66 -8.08
CA ALA A 746 -29.22 27.25 -9.02
C ALA A 746 -28.56 27.66 -10.35
N ASN A 747 -27.26 27.98 -10.36
CA ASN A 747 -26.51 28.40 -11.55
C ASN A 747 -25.81 27.25 -12.31
N ILE A 748 -25.65 26.06 -11.73
CA ILE A 748 -24.99 24.92 -12.40
C ILE A 748 -25.84 24.46 -13.59
N ARG A 749 -25.27 24.43 -14.81
CA ARG A 749 -25.93 23.86 -15.98
C ARG A 749 -26.11 22.36 -15.79
N ASN A 750 -27.36 21.90 -15.76
CA ASN A 750 -27.69 20.49 -15.61
C ASN A 750 -29.06 20.20 -16.22
N ASP A 751 -29.15 19.18 -17.07
CA ASP A 751 -30.39 18.74 -17.73
C ASP A 751 -31.29 17.90 -16.80
N ALA A 752 -30.75 17.42 -15.66
CA ALA A 752 -31.50 16.67 -14.65
C ALA A 752 -32.30 17.55 -13.68
N MET A 753 -31.96 18.85 -13.55
CA MET A 753 -32.67 19.78 -12.67
C MET A 753 -33.63 20.66 -13.45
N THR A 754 -34.89 20.69 -13.01
CA THR A 754 -35.92 21.52 -13.65
C THR A 754 -35.79 22.99 -13.23
N LEU A 755 -36.31 23.91 -14.06
CA LEU A 755 -36.34 25.34 -13.71
C LEU A 755 -37.09 25.59 -12.39
N GLN A 756 -38.14 24.81 -12.11
CA GLN A 756 -38.90 24.91 -10.87
C GLN A 756 -38.04 24.60 -9.62
N GLN A 757 -37.17 23.59 -9.68
CA GLN A 757 -36.25 23.27 -8.59
C GLN A 757 -35.20 24.38 -8.40
N ARG A 758 -34.73 25.01 -9.48
CA ARG A 758 -33.81 26.16 -9.40
C ARG A 758 -34.46 27.36 -8.71
N ILE A 759 -35.72 27.64 -9.05
CA ILE A 759 -36.51 28.69 -8.39
C ILE A 759 -36.68 28.37 -6.90
N GLU A 760 -36.93 27.10 -6.54
CA GLU A 760 -37.01 26.67 -5.14
C GLU A 760 -35.68 26.89 -4.40
N TYR A 761 -34.55 26.54 -5.01
CA TYR A 761 -33.23 26.80 -4.43
C TYR A 761 -32.96 28.30 -4.23
N LEU A 762 -33.28 29.14 -5.21
CA LEU A 762 -33.14 30.61 -5.08
C LEU A 762 -34.07 31.17 -4.01
N ALA A 763 -35.34 30.76 -3.98
CA ALA A 763 -36.29 31.18 -2.96
C ALA A 763 -35.80 30.78 -1.56
N ARG A 764 -35.24 29.58 -1.41
CA ARG A 764 -34.68 29.12 -0.15
C ARG A 764 -33.39 29.84 0.22
N ALA A 765 -32.56 30.19 -0.76
CA ALA A 765 -31.37 31.02 -0.57
C ALA A 765 -31.72 32.41 -0.03
N VAL A 766 -32.80 33.03 -0.54
CA VAL A 766 -33.35 34.30 -0.05
C VAL A 766 -33.87 34.14 1.38
N MET A 767 -34.62 33.08 1.67
CA MET A 767 -35.13 32.80 3.02
C MET A 767 -34.00 32.62 4.04
N CYS A 768 -32.94 31.89 3.68
CA CYS A 768 -31.74 31.75 4.51
C CYS A 768 -31.08 33.11 4.81
N MET A 769 -31.00 34.02 3.83
CA MET A 769 -30.39 35.34 4.01
C MET A 769 -31.26 36.31 4.83
N ARG A 770 -32.58 36.10 4.85
CA ARG A 770 -33.54 36.87 5.67
C ARG A 770 -33.64 36.40 7.12
N SER A 771 -32.91 35.35 7.50
CA SER A 771 -32.86 34.88 8.89
C SER A 771 -32.20 35.91 9.83
N ASP A 772 -32.67 35.94 11.08
CA ASP A 772 -32.27 36.94 12.10
C ASP A 772 -30.77 36.98 12.39
N THR A 773 -30.03 35.90 12.09
CA THR A 773 -28.59 35.79 12.37
C THR A 773 -27.70 36.40 11.28
N VAL A 774 -28.22 36.66 10.07
CA VAL A 774 -27.42 37.04 8.89
C VAL A 774 -27.69 38.47 8.40
N GLY A 775 -28.88 39.02 8.68
CA GLY A 775 -29.46 40.19 8.01
C GLY A 775 -28.79 41.56 8.24
N TYR A 776 -27.81 41.70 9.15
CA TYR A 776 -27.25 43.01 9.52
C TYR A 776 -25.90 43.37 8.86
N SER A 777 -25.30 42.46 8.10
CA SER A 777 -24.01 42.74 7.43
C SER A 777 -24.21 43.34 6.04
N ALA A 778 -23.55 44.47 5.76
CA ALA A 778 -23.63 45.15 4.45
C ALA A 778 -23.23 44.25 3.27
N HIS A 779 -22.25 43.35 3.45
CA HIS A 779 -21.85 42.38 2.42
C HIS A 779 -22.97 41.35 2.14
N ASN A 780 -23.70 40.94 3.17
CA ASN A 780 -24.82 40.02 3.04
C ASN A 780 -26.05 40.69 2.42
N GLY A 781 -26.24 42.00 2.62
CA GLY A 781 -27.29 42.78 1.97
C GLY A 781 -27.14 42.85 0.44
N VAL A 782 -25.90 42.95 -0.06
CA VAL A 782 -25.62 42.91 -1.52
C VAL A 782 -25.97 41.54 -2.09
N LEU A 783 -25.56 40.46 -1.43
CA LEU A 783 -25.90 39.09 -1.85
C LEU A 783 -27.41 38.85 -1.81
N LEU A 784 -28.12 39.35 -0.79
CA LEU A 784 -29.57 39.25 -0.71
C LEU A 784 -30.25 39.92 -1.91
N LYS A 785 -29.82 41.15 -2.25
CA LYS A 785 -30.37 41.86 -3.40
C LYS A 785 -30.09 41.12 -4.72
N ASP A 786 -28.87 40.61 -4.90
CA ASP A 786 -28.52 39.80 -6.08
C ASP A 786 -29.38 38.53 -6.19
N LEU A 787 -29.67 37.85 -5.08
CA LEU A 787 -30.54 36.68 -5.06
C LEU A 787 -32.01 37.01 -5.34
N GLU A 788 -32.51 38.14 -4.84
CA GLU A 788 -33.84 38.64 -5.14
C GLU A 788 -33.99 38.95 -6.64
N ASP A 789 -33.01 39.65 -7.21
CA ASP A 789 -32.99 39.98 -8.63
C ASP A 789 -32.92 38.70 -9.49
N LYS A 790 -32.06 37.73 -9.12
CA LYS A 790 -32.01 36.42 -9.79
C LYS A 790 -33.32 35.64 -9.68
N LEU A 791 -33.98 35.66 -8.53
CA LEU A 791 -35.26 34.98 -8.32
C LEU A 791 -36.35 35.60 -9.22
N GLU A 792 -36.38 36.92 -9.35
CA GLU A 792 -37.30 37.63 -10.24
C GLU A 792 -37.05 37.25 -11.72
N VAL A 793 -35.78 37.26 -12.15
CA VAL A 793 -35.41 36.82 -13.52
C VAL A 793 -35.78 35.37 -13.77
N ALA A 794 -35.56 34.47 -12.80
CA ALA A 794 -35.94 33.06 -12.92
C ALA A 794 -37.47 32.86 -13.01
N GLN A 795 -38.26 33.69 -12.32
CA GLN A 795 -39.71 33.69 -12.45
C GLN A 795 -40.16 34.16 -13.84
N ILE A 796 -39.53 35.20 -14.39
CA ILE A 796 -39.79 35.64 -15.77
C ILE A 796 -39.41 34.55 -16.77
N GLN A 797 -38.27 33.88 -16.57
CA GLN A 797 -37.87 32.74 -17.38
C GLN A 797 -38.90 31.61 -17.33
N LYS A 798 -39.52 31.37 -16.17
CA LYS A 798 -40.63 30.41 -16.05
C LYS A 798 -41.86 30.87 -16.84
N GLN A 799 -42.22 32.15 -16.80
CA GLN A 799 -43.31 32.68 -17.64
C GLN A 799 -43.02 32.49 -19.14
N VAL A 800 -41.77 32.72 -19.57
CA VAL A 800 -41.33 32.46 -20.95
C VAL A 800 -41.45 30.97 -21.29
N LEU A 801 -41.03 30.08 -20.38
CA LEU A 801 -41.14 28.63 -20.55
C LEU A 801 -42.61 28.18 -20.66
N ASP A 802 -43.48 28.68 -19.79
CA ASP A 802 -44.90 28.38 -19.80
C ASP A 802 -45.56 28.87 -21.10
N ALA A 803 -45.22 30.08 -21.56
CA ALA A 803 -45.71 30.61 -22.84
C ALA A 803 -45.18 29.82 -24.05
N MET A 804 -43.93 29.37 -24.02
CA MET A 804 -43.32 28.52 -25.04
C MET A 804 -43.99 27.14 -25.13
N SER A 805 -44.47 26.59 -24.02
CA SER A 805 -45.16 25.30 -23.97
C SER A 805 -46.51 25.30 -24.71
N ILE A 806 -47.10 26.49 -24.92
CA ILE A 806 -48.40 26.67 -25.60
C ILE A 806 -48.21 26.72 -27.14
N ILE A 807 -47.00 27.03 -27.62
CA ILE A 807 -46.70 27.12 -29.06
C ILE A 807 -46.72 25.70 -29.67
N PRO A 808 -47.31 25.50 -30.87
CA PRO A 808 -47.34 24.21 -31.55
C PRO A 808 -45.95 23.60 -31.72
N ASP A 809 -45.89 22.29 -31.46
CA ASP A 809 -44.67 21.54 -31.20
C ASP A 809 -43.79 21.37 -32.46
N LYS A 810 -42.78 22.24 -32.58
CA LYS A 810 -41.71 22.15 -33.59
C LYS A 810 -40.40 21.73 -32.90
N ASN A 811 -39.50 21.07 -33.64
CA ASN A 811 -38.19 20.66 -33.11
C ASN A 811 -37.40 21.84 -32.49
N ALA A 812 -37.52 23.05 -33.06
CA ALA A 812 -36.90 24.26 -32.51
C ALA A 812 -37.51 24.65 -31.14
N THR A 813 -38.84 24.54 -30.99
CA THR A 813 -39.56 24.81 -29.73
C THR A 813 -39.13 23.84 -28.63
N ARG A 814 -38.99 22.54 -28.94
CA ARG A 814 -38.50 21.53 -27.97
C ARG A 814 -37.07 21.82 -27.50
N GLN A 815 -36.19 22.23 -28.41
CA GLN A 815 -34.83 22.60 -28.05
C GLN A 815 -34.79 23.85 -27.16
N ALA A 816 -35.62 24.85 -27.45
CA ALA A 816 -35.75 26.04 -26.61
C ALA A 816 -36.30 25.73 -25.21
N ILE A 817 -37.31 24.84 -25.10
CA ILE A 817 -37.86 24.38 -23.80
C ILE A 817 -36.78 23.66 -22.97
N ASN A 818 -35.96 22.82 -23.60
CA ASN A 818 -34.85 22.14 -22.91
C ASN A 818 -33.78 23.14 -22.45
N GLN A 819 -33.44 24.13 -23.28
CA GLN A 819 -32.49 25.19 -22.91
C GLN A 819 -33.00 26.02 -21.72
N LEU A 820 -34.27 26.43 -21.74
CA LEU A 820 -34.92 27.18 -20.66
C LEU A 820 -35.01 26.38 -19.34
N ASN A 821 -35.03 25.05 -19.38
CA ASN A 821 -34.95 24.23 -18.18
C ASN A 821 -33.51 24.00 -17.68
N GLY A 822 -32.55 23.93 -18.60
CA GLY A 822 -31.17 23.54 -18.28
C GLY A 822 -30.31 24.62 -17.62
N THR A 823 -30.60 25.90 -17.82
CA THR A 823 -29.78 27.04 -17.32
C THR A 823 -30.60 28.27 -17.00
N LEU A 824 -30.15 29.10 -16.05
CA LEU A 824 -30.67 30.45 -15.85
C LEU A 824 -30.10 31.42 -16.89
N PHE A 825 -30.95 32.24 -17.49
CA PHE A 825 -30.58 33.26 -18.48
C PHE A 825 -30.69 34.66 -17.89
N ASN A 826 -29.97 35.61 -18.47
CA ASN A 826 -30.17 37.03 -18.15
C ASN A 826 -31.35 37.63 -18.95
N LEU A 827 -31.85 38.79 -18.54
CA LEU A 827 -33.00 39.45 -19.17
C LEU A 827 -32.79 39.72 -20.67
N THR A 828 -31.58 40.11 -21.07
CA THR A 828 -31.25 40.39 -22.48
C THR A 828 -31.34 39.13 -23.34
N GLN A 829 -30.81 38.00 -22.86
CA GLN A 829 -30.89 36.70 -23.51
C GLN A 829 -32.34 36.21 -23.57
N LEU A 830 -33.11 36.35 -22.48
CA LEU A 830 -34.54 36.02 -22.48
C LEU A 830 -35.30 36.84 -23.53
N TYR A 831 -34.92 38.11 -23.72
CA TYR A 831 -35.51 38.98 -24.72
C TYR A 831 -35.14 38.56 -26.16
N SER A 832 -33.85 38.50 -26.50
CA SER A 832 -33.39 38.28 -27.88
C SER A 832 -33.58 36.84 -28.35
N ASP A 833 -33.22 35.87 -27.51
CA ASP A 833 -33.07 34.47 -27.94
C ASP A 833 -34.41 33.72 -27.90
N PHE A 834 -35.34 34.20 -27.06
CA PHE A 834 -36.64 33.59 -26.84
C PHE A 834 -37.81 34.54 -27.15
N ALA A 835 -37.98 35.63 -26.42
CA ALA A 835 -39.19 36.44 -26.51
C ALA A 835 -39.35 37.09 -27.90
N GLU A 836 -38.27 37.56 -28.51
CA GLU A 836 -38.25 38.12 -29.87
C GLU A 836 -38.40 37.05 -30.95
N ARG A 837 -37.61 35.98 -30.87
CA ARG A 837 -37.60 34.90 -31.86
C ARG A 837 -38.93 34.15 -31.97
N TYR A 838 -39.66 34.01 -30.86
CA TYR A 838 -40.93 33.27 -30.81
C TYR A 838 -42.17 34.18 -30.66
N GLU A 839 -42.00 35.50 -30.82
CA GLU A 839 -43.10 36.47 -30.79
C GLU A 839 -43.96 36.41 -29.51
N LEU A 840 -43.28 36.26 -28.36
CA LEU A 840 -43.89 36.23 -27.03
C LEU A 840 -44.06 37.65 -26.48
N TRP A 841 -45.03 38.38 -27.01
CA TRP A 841 -45.21 39.81 -26.71
C TRP A 841 -45.51 40.12 -25.24
N GLU A 842 -46.27 39.29 -24.54
CA GLU A 842 -46.53 39.44 -23.10
C GLU A 842 -45.23 39.27 -22.29
N CYS A 843 -44.41 38.29 -22.64
CA CYS A 843 -43.11 38.10 -22.01
C CYS A 843 -42.13 39.23 -22.33
N LYS A 844 -42.19 39.84 -23.52
CA LYS A 844 -41.41 41.05 -23.82
C LYS A 844 -41.80 42.18 -22.87
N LEU A 845 -43.09 42.36 -22.60
CA LEU A 845 -43.59 43.39 -21.70
C LEU A 845 -43.14 43.13 -20.24
N THR A 846 -43.21 41.87 -19.76
CA THR A 846 -42.70 41.52 -18.42
C THR A 846 -41.19 41.76 -18.29
N ILE A 847 -40.40 41.40 -19.31
CA ILE A 847 -38.94 41.64 -19.33
C ILE A 847 -38.62 43.14 -19.33
N LEU A 848 -39.33 43.96 -20.14
CA LEU A 848 -39.14 45.41 -20.19
C LEU A 848 -39.49 46.08 -18.86
N ASN A 849 -40.54 45.59 -18.19
CA ASN A 849 -40.94 46.06 -16.87
C ASN A 849 -39.87 45.79 -15.81
N CYS A 850 -39.38 44.54 -15.75
CA CYS A 850 -38.35 44.12 -14.80
C CYS A 850 -37.00 44.82 -15.03
N SER A 851 -36.63 45.08 -16.29
CA SER A 851 -35.40 45.81 -16.63
C SER A 851 -35.51 47.33 -16.48
N HIS A 852 -36.69 47.86 -16.16
CA HIS A 852 -37.00 49.30 -16.15
C HIS A 852 -36.62 50.03 -17.46
N HIS A 853 -36.71 49.32 -18.59
CA HIS A 853 -36.35 49.87 -19.90
C HIS A 853 -37.48 50.76 -20.43
N ASN A 854 -37.22 52.08 -20.50
CA ASN A 854 -38.22 53.08 -20.88
C ASN A 854 -38.00 53.59 -22.32
N ASP A 855 -38.43 52.80 -23.30
CA ASP A 855 -38.55 53.23 -24.70
C ASP A 855 -40.04 53.22 -25.11
N PRO A 856 -40.69 54.39 -25.16
CA PRO A 856 -42.11 54.50 -25.49
C PRO A 856 -42.45 53.87 -26.85
N LEU A 857 -41.59 54.01 -27.87
CA LEU A 857 -41.88 53.48 -29.21
C LEU A 857 -41.87 51.96 -29.21
N LEU A 858 -40.90 51.37 -28.52
CA LEU A 858 -40.83 49.92 -28.37
C LEU A 858 -42.03 49.39 -27.57
N ILE A 859 -42.37 50.02 -26.44
CA ILE A 859 -43.50 49.61 -25.60
C ILE A 859 -44.83 49.72 -26.39
N GLU A 860 -45.06 50.83 -27.08
CA GLU A 860 -46.24 51.01 -27.94
C GLU A 860 -46.31 49.97 -29.07
N SER A 861 -45.16 49.62 -29.67
CA SER A 861 -45.09 48.55 -30.67
C SER A 861 -45.46 47.18 -30.08
N VAL A 862 -44.99 46.85 -28.87
CA VAL A 862 -45.32 45.58 -28.19
C VAL A 862 -46.81 45.53 -27.89
N TRP A 863 -47.39 46.61 -27.37
CA TRP A 863 -48.83 46.72 -27.11
C TRP A 863 -49.65 46.56 -28.40
N THR A 864 -49.22 47.16 -29.50
CA THR A 864 -49.90 47.03 -30.80
C THR A 864 -50.02 45.56 -31.21
N HIS A 865 -48.93 44.80 -31.13
CA HIS A 865 -48.91 43.38 -31.46
C HIS A 865 -49.72 42.52 -30.47
N ILE A 866 -49.71 42.83 -29.17
CA ILE A 866 -50.57 42.16 -28.18
C ILE A 866 -52.05 42.33 -28.56
N LEU A 867 -52.45 43.57 -28.87
CA LEU A 867 -53.83 43.89 -29.21
C LEU A 867 -54.25 43.26 -30.54
N ASP A 868 -53.39 43.26 -31.55
CA ASP A 868 -53.68 42.67 -32.87
C ASP A 868 -53.79 41.14 -32.80
N LYS A 869 -52.92 40.48 -32.04
CA LYS A 869 -52.97 39.02 -31.83
C LYS A 869 -54.29 38.54 -31.21
N GLU A 870 -54.91 39.33 -30.34
CA GLU A 870 -56.23 38.99 -29.76
C GLU A 870 -57.39 39.13 -30.76
N LEU A 871 -57.17 39.90 -31.84
CA LEU A 871 -58.15 40.12 -32.92
C LEU A 871 -58.03 39.12 -34.08
N GLU A 872 -56.86 38.49 -34.29
CA GLU A 872 -56.62 37.51 -35.36
C GLU A 872 -57.45 36.23 -35.23
N ARG A 873 -57.93 35.89 -34.03
CA ARG A 873 -58.72 34.68 -33.79
C ARG A 873 -60.11 34.74 -34.48
N PRO A 874 -60.58 33.66 -35.13
CA PRO A 874 -61.80 33.65 -35.95
C PRO A 874 -63.08 33.58 -35.09
N ASP A 875 -63.38 34.64 -34.34
CA ASP A 875 -64.59 34.75 -33.52
C ASP A 875 -65.53 35.88 -33.99
N SER A 876 -66.72 35.98 -33.39
CA SER A 876 -67.63 37.11 -33.61
C SER A 876 -66.99 38.42 -33.12
N ASN A 877 -67.36 39.55 -33.74
CA ASN A 877 -66.82 40.87 -33.37
C ASN A 877 -67.06 41.22 -31.89
N THR A 878 -68.18 40.78 -31.32
CA THR A 878 -68.51 40.97 -29.90
C THR A 878 -67.56 40.20 -28.98
N GLU A 879 -67.25 38.94 -29.30
CA GLU A 879 -66.35 38.12 -28.48
C GLU A 879 -64.88 38.56 -28.62
N ARG A 880 -64.48 39.00 -29.83
CA ARG A 880 -63.16 39.63 -30.05
C ARG A 880 -62.99 40.87 -29.18
N CYS A 881 -64.01 41.74 -29.14
CA CYS A 881 -64.01 42.94 -28.29
C CYS A 881 -63.95 42.57 -26.79
N ARG A 882 -64.78 41.62 -26.34
CA ARG A 882 -64.78 41.17 -24.93
C ARG A 882 -63.42 40.63 -24.49
N ARG A 883 -62.77 39.83 -25.32
CA ARG A 883 -61.44 39.27 -25.05
C ARG A 883 -60.35 40.33 -25.03
N LEU A 884 -60.36 41.25 -25.99
CA LEU A 884 -59.44 42.39 -26.03
C LEU A 884 -59.48 43.18 -24.72
N LEU A 885 -60.69 43.54 -24.27
CA LEU A 885 -60.88 44.32 -23.04
C LEU A 885 -60.52 43.52 -21.79
N SER A 886 -60.87 42.23 -21.74
CA SER A 886 -60.46 41.34 -20.65
C SER A 886 -58.94 41.20 -20.55
N LYS A 887 -58.23 41.19 -21.69
CA LYS A 887 -56.76 41.10 -21.74
C LYS A 887 -56.09 42.39 -21.29
N VAL A 888 -56.58 43.55 -21.72
CA VAL A 888 -56.07 44.83 -21.20
C VAL A 888 -56.37 44.95 -19.70
N LYS A 889 -57.52 44.46 -19.22
CA LYS A 889 -57.86 44.45 -17.80
C LYS A 889 -56.90 43.60 -16.97
N SER A 890 -56.52 42.41 -17.45
CA SER A 890 -55.55 41.57 -16.75
C SER A 890 -54.16 42.21 -16.68
N LEU A 891 -53.69 42.80 -17.79
CA LEU A 891 -52.39 43.46 -17.84
C LEU A 891 -52.37 44.78 -17.07
N ALA A 892 -53.49 45.51 -17.02
CA ALA A 892 -53.61 46.73 -16.21
C ALA A 892 -53.37 46.43 -14.72
N LEU A 893 -53.97 45.37 -14.18
CA LEU A 893 -53.76 44.95 -12.79
C LEU A 893 -52.32 44.52 -12.49
N GLU A 894 -51.59 44.01 -13.48
CA GLU A 894 -50.21 43.55 -13.34
C GLU A 894 -49.19 44.71 -13.38
N TYR A 895 -49.45 45.74 -14.19
CA TYR A 895 -48.49 46.84 -14.43
C TYR A 895 -48.87 48.19 -13.84
N GLU A 896 -50.00 48.32 -13.13
CA GLU A 896 -50.51 49.58 -12.55
C GLU A 896 -49.46 50.32 -11.71
N SER A 897 -48.60 49.57 -11.01
CA SER A 897 -47.55 50.10 -10.14
C SER A 897 -46.30 50.62 -10.88
N SER A 898 -46.11 50.26 -12.15
CA SER A 898 -44.87 50.48 -12.90
C SER A 898 -44.82 51.76 -13.75
N GLY A 899 -45.99 52.32 -14.10
CA GLY A 899 -46.16 53.61 -14.80
C GLY A 899 -45.67 53.68 -16.26
N HIS A 900 -44.54 53.08 -16.60
CA HIS A 900 -43.91 53.20 -17.94
C HIS A 900 -44.32 52.09 -18.91
N CYS A 901 -44.56 50.86 -18.43
CA CYS A 901 -44.98 49.74 -19.26
C CYS A 901 -46.47 49.76 -19.61
N PHE A 902 -47.24 50.68 -19.03
CA PHE A 902 -48.67 50.87 -19.30
C PHE A 902 -48.93 52.29 -19.85
N PRO A 903 -48.70 52.55 -21.15
CA PRO A 903 -48.92 53.85 -21.76
C PRO A 903 -50.42 54.14 -21.91
N LEU A 904 -51.05 54.62 -20.82
CA LEU A 904 -52.50 54.79 -20.71
C LEU A 904 -53.12 55.56 -21.90
N ALA A 905 -52.51 56.68 -22.32
CA ALA A 905 -53.03 57.48 -23.43
C ALA A 905 -53.00 56.74 -24.78
N PHE A 906 -51.98 55.92 -25.02
CA PHE A 906 -51.87 55.09 -26.22
C PHE A 906 -52.89 53.94 -26.19
N ILE A 907 -52.97 53.22 -25.06
CA ILE A 907 -53.87 52.07 -24.91
C ILE A 907 -55.34 52.50 -25.07
N VAL A 908 -55.76 53.60 -24.44
CA VAL A 908 -57.14 54.10 -24.57
C VAL A 908 -57.48 54.47 -26.01
N ARG A 909 -56.57 55.14 -26.71
CA ARG A 909 -56.72 55.48 -28.14
C ARG A 909 -56.87 54.23 -29.00
N GLU A 910 -55.97 53.27 -28.82
CA GLU A 910 -55.89 52.04 -29.61
C GLU A 910 -57.07 51.08 -29.33
N LEU A 911 -57.60 51.08 -28.10
CA LEU A 911 -58.81 50.33 -27.74
C LEU A 911 -60.05 50.91 -28.42
N GLU A 912 -60.22 52.23 -28.41
CA GLU A 912 -61.34 52.89 -29.08
C GLU A 912 -61.29 52.67 -30.59
N LEU A 913 -60.09 52.79 -31.18
CA LEU A 913 -59.88 52.58 -32.61
C LEU A 913 -60.22 51.14 -33.02
N ARG A 914 -59.80 50.13 -32.24
CA ARG A 914 -60.07 48.71 -32.52
C ARG A 914 -61.54 48.35 -32.27
N CYS A 915 -62.17 48.88 -31.23
CA CYS A 915 -63.61 48.66 -30.98
C CYS A 915 -64.48 49.25 -32.09
N PHE A 916 -64.10 50.43 -32.59
CA PHE A 916 -64.74 51.06 -33.74
C PHE A 916 -64.60 50.22 -35.02
N ARG A 917 -63.38 49.74 -35.34
CA ARG A 917 -63.14 48.83 -36.49
C ARG A 917 -63.92 47.51 -36.39
N LEU A 918 -64.23 47.05 -35.18
CA LEU A 918 -65.09 45.88 -34.93
C LEU A 918 -66.61 46.17 -35.03
N LYS A 919 -67.01 47.41 -35.35
CA LYS A 919 -68.41 47.89 -35.43
C LYS A 919 -69.16 47.91 -34.10
N MET A 920 -68.47 48.14 -32.98
CA MET A 920 -69.07 48.25 -31.64
C MET A 920 -69.50 49.69 -31.33
N PHE A 921 -70.51 50.22 -32.03
CA PHE A 921 -70.89 51.65 -32.02
C PHE A 921 -71.34 52.25 -30.66
N GLU A 922 -71.56 51.44 -29.63
CA GLU A 922 -71.90 51.89 -28.26
C GLU A 922 -70.70 51.97 -27.29
N SER A 923 -69.48 51.69 -27.77
CA SER A 923 -68.21 51.62 -27.03
C SER A 923 -68.30 51.01 -25.61
N PRO A 924 -67.89 49.75 -25.42
CA PRO A 924 -67.71 49.16 -24.09
C PRO A 924 -66.44 49.64 -23.36
N VAL A 925 -65.60 50.45 -24.01
CA VAL A 925 -64.27 50.84 -23.48
C VAL A 925 -64.36 51.63 -22.16
N PRO A 926 -65.22 52.66 -22.01
CA PRO A 926 -65.30 53.44 -20.76
C PRO A 926 -65.68 52.63 -19.52
N GLU A 927 -66.57 51.65 -19.66
CA GLU A 927 -66.98 50.76 -18.56
C GLU A 927 -65.78 49.95 -18.07
N THR A 928 -65.03 49.36 -19.02
CA THR A 928 -63.87 48.54 -18.69
C THR A 928 -62.71 49.33 -18.10
N LEU A 929 -62.46 50.57 -18.55
CA LEU A 929 -61.43 51.44 -17.99
C LEU A 929 -61.72 51.83 -16.53
N ILE A 930 -63.00 52.04 -16.19
CA ILE A 930 -63.41 52.35 -14.82
C ILE A 930 -63.33 51.09 -13.94
N GLU A 931 -63.70 49.92 -14.47
CA GLU A 931 -63.51 48.64 -13.78
C GLU A 931 -62.04 48.28 -13.50
N MET A 932 -61.09 48.89 -14.21
CA MET A 932 -59.64 48.74 -13.97
C MET A 932 -59.12 49.65 -12.82
N ASN A 933 -59.98 50.44 -12.16
CA ASN A 933 -59.62 51.33 -11.06
C ASN A 933 -58.60 52.44 -11.42
N LEU A 934 -58.56 52.84 -12.70
CA LEU A 934 -57.66 53.86 -13.21
C LEU A 934 -58.06 55.29 -12.76
N ASP A 935 -57.09 56.20 -12.69
CA ASP A 935 -57.34 57.59 -12.29
C ASP A 935 -58.29 58.31 -13.28
N VAL A 936 -59.47 58.68 -12.77
CA VAL A 936 -60.54 59.35 -13.52
C VAL A 936 -60.07 60.72 -14.05
N ASP A 937 -59.20 61.44 -13.34
CA ASP A 937 -58.67 62.73 -13.83
C ASP A 937 -57.79 62.54 -15.08
N ALA A 938 -56.95 61.50 -15.08
CA ALA A 938 -56.11 61.13 -16.22
C ALA A 938 -56.96 60.69 -17.42
N LEU A 939 -57.98 59.85 -17.20
CA LEU A 939 -58.90 59.40 -18.25
C LEU A 939 -59.63 60.58 -18.92
N LEU A 940 -60.17 61.52 -18.16
CA LEU A 940 -60.85 62.69 -18.71
C LEU A 940 -59.92 63.57 -19.55
N ASN A 941 -58.65 63.72 -19.15
CA ASN A 941 -57.65 64.44 -19.95
C ASN A 941 -57.37 63.74 -21.29
N ILE A 942 -57.33 62.40 -21.29
CA ILE A 942 -57.10 61.61 -22.50
C ILE A 942 -58.28 61.74 -23.45
N TYR A 943 -59.51 61.56 -22.98
CA TYR A 943 -60.70 61.72 -23.82
C TYR A 943 -60.86 63.15 -24.35
N SER A 944 -60.53 64.17 -23.55
CA SER A 944 -60.46 65.57 -24.00
C SER A 944 -59.44 65.76 -25.14
N ARG A 945 -58.25 65.13 -25.01
CA ARG A 945 -57.24 65.13 -26.08
C ARG A 945 -57.73 64.39 -27.32
N LEU A 946 -58.38 63.23 -27.19
CA LEU A 946 -58.90 62.46 -28.33
C LEU A 946 -59.96 63.26 -29.11
N ILE A 947 -60.88 63.93 -28.40
CA ILE A 947 -61.93 64.76 -29.01
C ILE A 947 -61.33 65.98 -29.71
N SER A 948 -60.36 66.66 -29.08
CA SER A 948 -59.71 67.83 -29.69
C SER A 948 -58.84 67.47 -30.91
N MET A 949 -58.16 66.31 -30.90
CA MET A 949 -57.34 65.85 -32.02
C MET A 949 -58.17 65.44 -33.23
N ASN A 950 -59.42 65.02 -33.01
CA ASN A 950 -60.42 64.67 -34.03
C ASN A 950 -59.82 63.91 -35.24
N GLU A 951 -59.31 62.71 -34.98
CA GLU A 951 -58.61 61.92 -35.99
C GLU A 951 -59.50 61.58 -37.19
N ARG A 952 -58.94 61.65 -38.40
CA ARG A 952 -59.70 61.43 -39.64
C ARG A 952 -60.35 60.04 -39.73
N VAL A 953 -59.85 59.06 -38.98
CA VAL A 953 -60.36 57.67 -39.02
C VAL A 953 -61.85 57.60 -38.67
N TRP A 954 -62.32 58.44 -37.74
CA TRP A 954 -63.73 58.52 -37.33
C TRP A 954 -64.65 59.06 -38.44
N VAL A 955 -64.09 59.83 -39.38
CA VAL A 955 -64.82 60.50 -40.48
C VAL A 955 -64.87 59.63 -41.74
N THR A 956 -63.84 58.83 -41.99
CA THR A 956 -63.75 57.99 -43.21
C THR A 956 -64.57 56.70 -43.18
N GLU A 957 -64.98 56.18 -42.01
CA GLU A 957 -65.65 54.87 -41.87
C GLU A 957 -67.00 54.91 -41.12
N GLU A 958 -67.95 55.71 -41.62
CA GLU A 958 -69.40 55.63 -41.35
C GLU A 958 -69.98 56.12 -40.00
N ASP A 959 -69.21 56.49 -38.96
CA ASP A 959 -69.79 57.09 -37.73
C ASP A 959 -68.90 58.14 -37.02
N GLU A 960 -69.06 59.40 -37.41
CA GLU A 960 -68.37 60.57 -36.82
C GLU A 960 -68.72 60.81 -35.33
N LEU A 961 -69.83 60.25 -34.84
CA LEU A 961 -70.33 60.50 -33.48
C LEU A 961 -69.86 59.44 -32.47
N TYR A 962 -69.10 58.42 -32.90
CA TYR A 962 -68.63 57.32 -32.07
C TYR A 962 -67.91 57.79 -30.79
N LEU A 963 -66.89 58.64 -30.94
CA LEU A 963 -66.09 59.13 -29.80
C LEU A 963 -66.91 60.00 -28.85
N VAL A 964 -67.89 60.75 -29.38
CA VAL A 964 -68.83 61.56 -28.59
C VAL A 964 -69.74 60.66 -27.75
N ARG A 965 -70.23 59.54 -28.31
CA ARG A 965 -71.03 58.56 -27.56
C ARG A 965 -70.20 57.86 -26.48
N SER A 966 -68.98 57.44 -26.79
CA SER A 966 -68.07 56.85 -25.80
C SER A 966 -67.78 57.82 -24.65
N THR A 967 -67.48 59.08 -24.98
CA THR A 967 -67.23 60.12 -23.97
C THR A 967 -68.47 60.43 -23.13
N SER A 968 -69.65 60.48 -23.75
CA SER A 968 -70.93 60.63 -23.03
C SER A 968 -71.17 59.48 -22.05
N LYS A 969 -70.80 58.25 -22.43
CA LYS A 969 -70.90 57.06 -21.58
C LYS A 969 -69.93 57.14 -20.39
N LEU A 970 -68.68 57.54 -20.62
CA LEU A 970 -67.71 57.80 -19.54
C LEU A 970 -68.23 58.83 -18.53
N LEU A 971 -68.72 59.97 -19.03
CA LEU A 971 -69.27 61.05 -18.20
C LEU A 971 -70.51 60.61 -17.42
N SER A 972 -71.36 59.77 -18.01
CA SER A 972 -72.55 59.22 -17.36
C SER A 972 -72.20 58.26 -16.22
N ILE A 973 -71.16 57.44 -16.37
CA ILE A 973 -70.68 56.55 -15.30
C ILE A 973 -70.06 57.37 -14.15
N VAL A 974 -69.23 58.37 -14.46
CA VAL A 974 -68.66 59.29 -13.46
C VAL A 974 -69.76 60.06 -12.71
N ALA A 975 -70.82 60.47 -13.40
CA ALA A 975 -71.98 61.14 -12.82
C ALA A 975 -72.85 60.22 -11.94
N SER A 976 -72.88 58.92 -12.25
CA SER A 976 -73.71 57.93 -11.55
C SER A 976 -72.99 57.30 -10.35
N GLN A 977 -71.65 57.34 -10.31
CA GLN A 977 -70.84 56.75 -9.23
C GLN A 977 -69.85 57.77 -8.62
N PRO A 978 -70.30 58.66 -7.72
CA PRO A 978 -69.47 59.70 -7.10
C PRO A 978 -68.37 59.16 -6.16
N SER A 979 -68.44 57.88 -5.79
CA SER A 979 -67.46 57.20 -4.94
C SER A 979 -66.13 56.90 -5.64
N LEU A 980 -66.09 56.92 -6.98
CA LEU A 980 -64.89 56.66 -7.78
C LEU A 980 -63.85 57.79 -7.70
N VAL A 981 -64.26 58.99 -7.28
CA VAL A 981 -63.39 60.17 -7.23
C VAL A 981 -63.16 60.59 -5.78
N PRO A 982 -61.89 60.67 -5.33
CA PRO A 982 -61.54 61.18 -4.00
C PRO A 982 -62.15 62.56 -3.75
N LEU A 983 -62.64 62.81 -2.52
CA LEU A 983 -63.31 64.07 -2.14
C LEU A 983 -62.52 65.33 -2.49
N LYS A 984 -61.19 65.24 -2.49
CA LYS A 984 -60.26 66.34 -2.81
C LYS A 984 -60.28 66.72 -4.29
N ASP A 985 -60.50 65.76 -5.18
CA ASP A 985 -60.39 65.94 -6.63
C ASP A 985 -61.75 66.15 -7.32
N ARG A 986 -62.86 65.96 -6.60
CA ARG A 986 -64.23 66.12 -7.14
C ARG A 986 -64.47 67.45 -7.84
N ARG A 987 -64.02 68.57 -7.26
CA ARG A 987 -64.19 69.90 -7.90
C ARG A 987 -63.45 69.99 -9.23
N LYS A 988 -62.23 69.47 -9.28
CA LYS A 988 -61.38 69.46 -10.49
C LYS A 988 -61.97 68.55 -11.57
N VAL A 989 -62.41 67.36 -11.20
CA VAL A 989 -63.02 66.36 -12.09
C VAL A 989 -64.37 66.87 -12.64
N VAL A 990 -65.20 67.50 -11.81
CA VAL A 990 -66.48 68.11 -12.27
C VAL A 990 -66.22 69.24 -13.25
N ALA A 991 -65.28 70.15 -12.98
CA ALA A 991 -64.93 71.23 -13.90
C ALA A 991 -64.47 70.70 -15.27
N LYS A 992 -63.55 69.73 -15.28
CA LYS A 992 -63.09 69.09 -16.53
C LYS A 992 -64.20 68.33 -17.26
N SER A 993 -65.10 67.69 -16.51
CA SER A 993 -66.27 67.01 -17.09
C SER A 993 -67.21 68.01 -17.79
N GLN A 994 -67.39 69.20 -17.22
CA GLN A 994 -68.17 70.29 -17.84
C GLN A 994 -67.50 70.84 -19.11
N ASP A 995 -66.18 70.99 -19.10
CA ASP A 995 -65.41 71.39 -20.29
C ASP A 995 -65.53 70.35 -21.40
N LEU A 996 -65.44 69.06 -21.05
CA LEU A 996 -65.58 67.95 -21.99
C LEU A 996 -67.00 67.83 -22.55
N ILE A 997 -68.03 68.04 -21.74
CA ILE A 997 -69.44 68.14 -22.18
C ILE A 997 -69.59 69.30 -23.16
N SER A 998 -68.99 70.45 -22.87
CA SER A 998 -69.06 71.63 -23.73
C SER A 998 -68.37 71.38 -25.08
N ALA A 999 -67.23 70.67 -25.09
CA ALA A 999 -66.54 70.24 -26.30
C ALA A 999 -67.34 69.21 -27.11
N CYS A 1000 -68.04 68.26 -26.46
CA CYS A 1000 -68.91 67.31 -27.13
C CYS A 1000 -70.15 68.00 -27.73
N LEU A 1001 -70.76 68.94 -27.00
CA LEU A 1001 -71.93 69.70 -27.45
C LEU A 1001 -71.63 70.60 -28.65
N SER A 1002 -70.45 71.23 -28.69
CA SER A 1002 -70.05 72.07 -29.83
C SER A 1002 -69.94 71.26 -31.13
N ILE A 1003 -69.47 70.01 -31.06
CA ILE A 1003 -69.44 69.08 -32.19
C ILE A 1003 -70.86 68.66 -32.58
N LEU A 1004 -71.71 68.29 -31.61
CA LEU A 1004 -73.08 67.84 -31.85
C LEU A 1004 -73.99 68.92 -32.46
N TYR A 1005 -73.88 70.19 -32.06
CA TYR A 1005 -74.69 71.28 -32.62
C TYR A 1005 -74.39 71.57 -34.10
N THR A 1006 -73.25 71.10 -34.62
CA THR A 1006 -72.91 71.25 -36.04
C THR A 1006 -73.50 70.15 -36.94
N LYS A 1007 -74.27 69.19 -36.39
CA LYS A 1007 -74.71 67.98 -37.09
C LYS A 1007 -76.23 67.72 -36.97
N PRO A 1008 -76.89 67.17 -38.01
CA PRO A 1008 -78.36 67.08 -38.10
C PRO A 1008 -79.01 65.97 -37.24
N ASP A 1009 -78.29 64.94 -36.78
CA ASP A 1009 -78.84 63.79 -36.03
C ASP A 1009 -78.40 63.73 -34.54
N GLY A 1010 -77.96 64.85 -33.96
CA GLY A 1010 -77.38 64.89 -32.61
C GLY A 1010 -78.35 65.05 -31.43
N GLN A 1011 -79.65 65.31 -31.67
CA GLN A 1011 -80.56 65.82 -30.64
C GLN A 1011 -80.73 64.88 -29.43
N GLN A 1012 -80.85 63.57 -29.66
CA GLN A 1012 -80.96 62.57 -28.58
C GLN A 1012 -79.70 62.53 -27.70
N HIS A 1013 -78.52 62.69 -28.29
CA HIS A 1013 -77.25 62.72 -27.57
C HIS A 1013 -77.02 64.04 -26.84
N VAL A 1014 -77.53 65.16 -27.38
CA VAL A 1014 -77.56 66.46 -26.69
C VAL A 1014 -78.39 66.38 -25.41
N ASP A 1015 -79.56 65.73 -25.47
CA ASP A 1015 -80.43 65.56 -24.30
C ASP A 1015 -79.77 64.67 -23.21
N GLN A 1016 -79.12 63.57 -23.61
CA GLN A 1016 -78.36 62.69 -22.70
C GLN A 1016 -77.18 63.40 -22.03
N LEU A 1017 -76.43 64.22 -22.77
CA LEU A 1017 -75.32 65.01 -22.23
C LEU A 1017 -75.81 66.09 -21.26
N ARG A 1018 -76.93 66.77 -21.55
CA ARG A 1018 -77.55 67.74 -20.63
C ARG A 1018 -78.10 67.09 -19.37
N GLU A 1019 -78.68 65.90 -19.47
CA GLU A 1019 -79.10 65.11 -18.30
C GLU A 1019 -77.89 64.75 -17.43
N THR A 1020 -76.81 64.28 -18.05
CA THR A 1020 -75.54 63.96 -17.37
C THR A 1020 -74.92 65.21 -16.73
N GLN A 1021 -74.97 66.35 -17.42
CA GLN A 1021 -74.55 67.66 -16.91
C GLN A 1021 -75.32 68.05 -15.64
N SER A 1022 -76.63 67.81 -15.63
CA SER A 1022 -77.48 68.08 -14.45
C SER A 1022 -77.17 67.16 -13.27
N LYS A 1023 -76.82 65.89 -13.52
CA LYS A 1023 -76.39 64.92 -12.49
C LYS A 1023 -75.02 65.29 -11.92
N LEU A 1024 -74.06 65.70 -12.75
CA LEU A 1024 -72.73 66.18 -12.31
C LEU A 1024 -72.82 67.44 -11.46
N ASN A 1025 -73.73 68.38 -11.79
CA ASN A 1025 -73.95 69.59 -11.00
C ASN A 1025 -74.55 69.29 -9.60
N ARG A 1026 -75.30 68.18 -9.45
CA ARG A 1026 -75.82 67.74 -8.15
C ARG A 1026 -74.74 67.14 -7.24
N ILE A 1027 -73.62 66.66 -7.79
CA ILE A 1027 -72.45 66.18 -7.03
C ILE A 1027 -71.63 67.35 -6.46
N HIS A 1028 -71.85 68.58 -6.98
CA HIS A 1028 -71.21 69.81 -6.54
C HIS A 1028 -71.84 70.40 -5.25
N CYS A 1029 -73.05 69.96 -4.88
CA CYS A 1029 -73.70 70.24 -3.60
C CYS A 1029 -73.40 69.12 -2.60
#